data_AF-A0AAD5WE34-F1
#
_entry.id   AF-A0AAD5WE34-F1
#
_cell.length_a   1.000
_cell.length_b   1.000
_cell.length_c   1.000
_cell.angle_alpha   90.00
_cell.angle_beta   90.00
_cell.angle_gamma   90.00
#
_symmetry.space_group_name_H-M   'P 1'
#
loop_
_entity.id
_entity.type
_entity.pdbx_description
1 polymer ?
#
loop_
_entity_poly.entity_id
_entity_poly.type
_entity_poly.pdbx_seq_one_letter_code
_entity_poly.pdbx_strand_id
1 'polypeptide(L)'
;MEAVNSSAESIRVLGRNHCVEELVGEFVHGGITRQVLLKTIGISCDRTDLKRFMKEVRLLRSLHHENIGQIYGVALHYSPIILVLEFFPTSLLMHLKRNRGRSSATEKRRFVCEAAAGLAYLADLRCVHRDIAARNCMLDDSRVVKISGFSLCEPVNEMHDDPSNIPIAVKWQAPEVLENRSYSLKSDVWSFGVLTWEVYSDGSEPYGKMTPNMVKEMLQNNYRMDIPNVQCPLSLVKGEMKVLRKTPSTKIDHPRRLCAAGLLETVRDILDNFPIFYFLSSNVCGSMDKANSEILVLVTGASGYIASHCVRLLLNQGYRVRGTVRSLKNEKKVAPIRRLQQDERLELVEADLMNEECWKSAVSGCQYILHIASPFLIAPDASCIDIAVTGTLNVLRAASKEYSVKKVVITSSCVAVNEGHPQNKVFDETSWTDITNPDVDFYSKSKTLAEKAAWDFVDNIKDGNKFALTTLNPTFVVGPLLIDEEGASISLMRRFINGEMPAVPELNLACVDVRDVAKAHVEAMIRPESDGERILITSQPSFFFRNIARILGKEFRRQGFWVPHYQAPYFVLWLYSFFDKEAAASLKRVGRIVRFDNSKAKRLLGIEFSDPARAMIEMGYSLIERGIVKKRSGYKGVPDQYKSSLYENLNDGRS
;
A
#
# COMPACT_ATOMS: atom_id res chain seq x y z
N MET A 1 -30.49 30.54 -40.63
CA MET A 1 -31.05 30.01 -39.38
C MET A 1 -32.48 30.50 -39.30
N GLU A 2 -33.44 29.67 -39.67
CA GLU A 2 -34.84 29.95 -39.35
C GLU A 2 -35.04 29.43 -37.93
N ALA A 3 -35.14 30.35 -36.97
CA ALA A 3 -35.70 30.02 -35.68
C ALA A 3 -37.16 29.67 -35.96
N VAL A 4 -37.47 28.37 -36.00
CA VAL A 4 -38.85 27.92 -36.10
C VAL A 4 -39.53 28.41 -34.83
N ASN A 5 -40.32 29.48 -34.97
CA ASN A 5 -41.46 29.75 -34.11
C ASN A 5 -42.41 28.55 -34.19
N SER A 6 -42.10 27.47 -33.49
CA SER A 6 -43.05 26.39 -33.23
C SER A 6 -43.28 26.36 -31.73
N SER A 7 -44.42 26.93 -31.33
CA SER A 7 -45.16 26.73 -30.08
C SER A 7 -44.34 26.70 -28.78
N ALA A 8 -44.62 27.66 -27.89
CA ALA A 8 -44.12 27.76 -26.51
C ALA A 8 -44.41 26.54 -25.60
N GLU A 9 -44.91 25.41 -26.14
CA GLU A 9 -45.33 24.22 -25.40
C GLU A 9 -44.23 23.17 -25.20
N SER A 10 -43.05 23.29 -25.84
CA SER A 10 -41.97 22.29 -25.72
C SER A 10 -40.77 22.73 -24.85
N ILE A 11 -40.79 23.95 -24.28
CA ILE A 11 -39.67 24.49 -23.50
C ILE A 11 -39.85 24.18 -22.01
N ARG A 12 -38.91 23.44 -21.41
CA ARG A 12 -38.91 23.11 -19.96
C ARG A 12 -37.74 23.76 -19.25
N VAL A 13 -38.01 24.54 -18.21
CA VAL A 13 -36.98 25.14 -17.33
C VAL A 13 -36.30 24.06 -16.48
N LEU A 14 -34.97 23.99 -16.53
CA LEU A 14 -34.14 23.10 -15.71
C LEU A 14 -33.61 23.80 -14.47
N GLY A 15 -33.25 25.06 -14.58
CA GLY A 15 -32.69 25.83 -13.48
C GLY A 15 -32.40 27.28 -13.87
N ARG A 16 -32.20 28.11 -12.84
CA ARG A 16 -31.79 29.51 -12.97
C ARG A 16 -30.68 29.79 -11.99
N ASN A 17 -29.57 30.34 -12.47
CA ASN A 17 -28.44 30.69 -11.63
C ASN A 17 -28.00 32.13 -11.95
N HIS A 18 -28.17 33.04 -10.98
CA HIS A 18 -28.10 34.48 -11.20
C HIS A 18 -28.92 34.94 -12.42
N CYS A 19 -28.20 35.31 -13.48
CA CYS A 19 -28.68 35.99 -14.66
C CYS A 19 -28.81 35.06 -15.88
N VAL A 20 -28.47 33.78 -15.68
CA VAL A 20 -28.49 32.74 -16.71
C VAL A 20 -29.57 31.71 -16.38
N GLU A 21 -30.38 31.39 -17.39
CA GLU A 21 -31.42 30.35 -17.32
C GLU A 21 -31.05 29.18 -18.22
N GLU A 22 -31.30 27.96 -17.74
CA GLU A 22 -31.10 26.71 -18.48
C GLU A 22 -32.44 26.05 -18.77
N LEU A 23 -32.69 25.77 -20.04
CA LEU A 23 -33.95 25.27 -20.57
C LEU A 23 -33.68 24.05 -21.46
N VAL A 24 -34.60 23.10 -21.53
CA VAL A 24 -34.66 22.12 -22.62
C VAL A 24 -35.57 22.67 -23.70
N GLY A 25 -35.14 22.59 -24.95
CA GLY A 25 -35.97 22.93 -26.11
C GLY A 25 -35.66 22.03 -27.30
N GLU A 26 -36.17 22.40 -28.47
CA GLU A 26 -35.93 21.70 -29.73
C GLU A 26 -35.17 22.58 -30.72
N PHE A 27 -34.24 22.00 -31.46
CA PHE A 27 -33.46 22.65 -32.51
C PHE A 27 -33.63 21.91 -33.83
N VAL A 28 -33.99 22.64 -34.88
CA VAL A 28 -34.18 22.10 -36.23
C VAL A 28 -33.03 22.55 -37.13
N HIS A 29 -32.29 21.58 -37.67
CA HIS A 29 -31.23 21.85 -38.65
C HIS A 29 -31.27 20.82 -39.77
N GLY A 30 -31.34 21.29 -41.02
CA GLY A 30 -31.40 20.41 -42.20
C GLY A 30 -32.59 19.45 -42.21
N GLY A 31 -33.73 19.85 -41.63
CA GLY A 31 -34.94 19.01 -41.54
C GLY A 31 -34.96 18.00 -40.39
N ILE A 32 -33.93 17.98 -39.54
CA ILE A 32 -33.86 17.09 -38.37
C ILE A 32 -34.12 17.90 -37.10
N THR A 33 -35.14 17.52 -36.34
CA THR A 33 -35.43 18.06 -34.99
C THR A 33 -34.66 17.28 -33.93
N ARG A 34 -34.01 17.98 -33.01
CA ARG A 34 -33.29 17.39 -31.87
C ARG A 34 -33.58 18.14 -30.58
N GLN A 35 -33.58 17.44 -29.45
CA GLN A 35 -33.60 18.09 -28.14
C GLN A 35 -32.25 18.76 -27.86
N VAL A 36 -32.31 19.95 -27.27
CA VAL A 36 -31.15 20.80 -26.97
C VAL A 36 -31.25 21.42 -25.59
N LEU A 37 -30.10 21.67 -24.99
CA LEU A 37 -29.98 22.49 -23.79
C LEU A 37 -29.75 23.94 -24.24
N LEU A 38 -30.68 24.81 -23.87
CA LEU A 38 -30.61 26.24 -24.14
C LEU A 38 -30.15 26.94 -22.87
N LYS A 39 -29.02 27.66 -22.96
CA LYS A 39 -28.52 28.51 -21.90
C LYS A 39 -28.73 29.97 -22.32
N THR A 40 -29.53 30.73 -21.58
CA THR A 40 -29.98 32.07 -21.99
C THR A 40 -29.55 33.15 -21.01
N ILE A 41 -29.14 34.31 -21.54
CA ILE A 41 -28.81 35.50 -20.72
C ILE A 41 -29.61 36.72 -21.22
N GLY A 42 -30.31 37.38 -20.29
CA GLY A 42 -31.20 38.51 -20.57
C GLY A 42 -30.50 39.88 -20.62
N ILE A 43 -31.19 40.91 -21.12
CA ILE A 43 -30.68 42.30 -21.17
C ILE A 43 -30.49 42.90 -19.77
N SER A 44 -31.22 42.44 -18.77
CA SER A 44 -31.14 42.95 -17.39
C SER A 44 -29.84 42.60 -16.66
N CYS A 45 -28.96 41.82 -17.29
CA CYS A 45 -27.72 41.34 -16.70
C CYS A 45 -26.60 42.36 -16.83
N ASP A 46 -25.72 42.40 -15.82
CA ASP A 46 -24.63 43.35 -15.83
C ASP A 46 -23.58 43.00 -16.91
N ARG A 47 -22.70 43.96 -17.18
CA ARG A 47 -21.63 43.79 -18.18
C ARG A 47 -20.66 42.66 -17.84
N THR A 48 -20.51 42.30 -16.57
CA THR A 48 -19.60 41.25 -16.11
C THR A 48 -20.15 39.85 -16.39
N ASP A 49 -21.42 39.62 -16.12
CA ASP A 49 -22.13 38.38 -16.42
C ASP A 49 -22.19 38.13 -17.92
N LEU A 50 -22.50 39.18 -18.70
CA LEU A 50 -22.48 39.09 -20.16
C LEU A 50 -21.07 38.75 -20.70
N LYS A 51 -20.01 39.34 -20.12
CA LYS A 51 -18.62 39.00 -20.50
C LYS A 51 -18.29 37.54 -20.19
N ARG A 52 -18.66 37.04 -19.01
CA ARG A 52 -18.45 35.63 -18.61
C ARG A 52 -19.20 34.67 -19.53
N PHE A 53 -20.48 34.95 -19.81
CA PHE A 53 -21.29 34.17 -20.74
C PHE A 53 -20.65 34.13 -22.14
N MET A 54 -20.22 35.28 -22.66
CA MET A 54 -19.56 35.34 -23.97
C MET A 54 -18.16 34.69 -23.97
N LYS A 55 -17.47 34.61 -22.83
CA LYS A 55 -16.21 33.85 -22.69
C LYS A 55 -16.48 32.35 -22.80
N GLU A 56 -17.48 31.83 -22.08
CA GLU A 56 -17.92 30.45 -22.17
C GLU A 56 -18.33 30.08 -23.62
N VAL A 57 -19.12 30.94 -24.28
CA VAL A 57 -19.50 30.75 -25.69
C VAL A 57 -18.27 30.63 -26.60
N ARG A 58 -17.28 31.53 -26.46
CA ARG A 58 -16.06 31.51 -27.28
C ARG A 58 -15.23 30.25 -27.04
N LEU A 59 -15.09 29.85 -25.78
CA LEU A 59 -14.40 28.63 -25.42
C LEU A 59 -15.08 27.42 -26.06
N LEU A 60 -16.38 27.22 -25.81
CA LEU A 60 -17.14 26.08 -26.32
C LEU A 60 -17.07 25.94 -27.84
N ARG A 61 -17.10 27.05 -28.58
CA ARG A 61 -16.94 27.06 -30.04
C ARG A 61 -15.59 26.53 -30.52
N SER A 62 -14.57 26.55 -29.66
CA SER A 62 -13.25 26.01 -29.99
C SER A 62 -13.10 24.53 -29.64
N LEU A 63 -13.99 23.98 -28.80
CA LEU A 63 -13.87 22.61 -28.28
C LEU A 63 -14.58 21.60 -29.19
N HIS A 64 -13.84 20.58 -29.63
CA HIS A 64 -14.34 19.50 -30.48
C HIS A 64 -13.70 18.18 -30.06
N HIS A 65 -14.40 17.40 -29.25
CA HIS A 65 -13.96 16.09 -28.79
C HIS A 65 -15.16 15.20 -28.44
N GLU A 66 -15.02 13.88 -28.55
CA GLU A 66 -16.13 12.94 -28.32
C GLU A 66 -16.63 12.93 -26.87
N ASN A 67 -15.73 13.21 -25.92
CA ASN A 67 -16.02 13.30 -24.48
C ASN A 67 -16.15 14.74 -23.98
N ILE A 68 -16.47 15.69 -24.86
CA ILE A 68 -16.80 17.08 -24.50
C ILE A 68 -18.20 17.38 -25.04
N GLY A 69 -19.06 17.96 -24.20
CA GLY A 69 -20.40 18.37 -24.62
C GLY A 69 -20.33 19.45 -25.70
N GLN A 70 -21.08 19.26 -26.79
CA GLN A 70 -20.96 20.13 -27.96
C GLN A 70 -21.87 21.35 -27.91
N ILE A 71 -21.40 22.41 -28.57
CA ILE A 71 -22.22 23.56 -28.94
C ILE A 71 -22.77 23.37 -30.35
N TYR A 72 -24.07 23.59 -30.53
CA TYR A 72 -24.70 23.60 -31.86
C TYR A 72 -24.76 25.01 -32.46
N GLY A 73 -24.84 26.04 -31.64
CA GLY A 73 -24.81 27.41 -32.12
C GLY A 73 -25.07 28.45 -31.05
N VAL A 74 -25.09 29.71 -31.48
CA VAL A 74 -25.39 30.88 -30.64
C VAL A 74 -26.33 31.79 -31.40
N ALA A 75 -27.44 32.18 -30.78
CA ALA A 75 -28.35 33.19 -31.30
C ALA A 75 -28.05 34.55 -30.64
N LEU A 76 -27.30 35.40 -31.34
CA LEU A 76 -26.86 36.72 -30.86
C LEU A 76 -27.80 37.87 -31.25
N HIS A 77 -28.65 37.67 -32.26
CA HIS A 77 -29.54 38.72 -32.80
C HIS A 77 -30.89 38.83 -32.06
N TYR A 78 -31.06 38.07 -30.99
CA TYR A 78 -32.28 38.03 -30.18
C TYR A 78 -31.93 38.34 -28.72
N SER A 79 -32.91 38.87 -27.98
CA SER A 79 -32.86 38.91 -26.52
C SER A 79 -33.91 37.96 -25.95
N PRO A 80 -33.56 37.06 -25.02
CA PRO A 80 -32.21 36.84 -24.46
C PRO A 80 -31.22 36.27 -25.49
N ILE A 81 -29.91 36.43 -25.26
CA ILE A 81 -28.89 35.73 -26.04
C ILE A 81 -28.99 34.24 -25.69
N ILE A 82 -29.00 33.37 -26.70
CA ILE A 82 -29.20 31.93 -26.52
C ILE A 82 -27.96 31.16 -26.97
N LEU A 83 -27.38 30.38 -26.07
CA LEU A 83 -26.37 29.37 -26.35
C LEU A 83 -27.07 28.01 -26.48
N VAL A 84 -26.93 27.36 -27.63
CA VAL A 84 -27.57 26.07 -27.95
C VAL A 84 -26.53 24.96 -27.78
N LEU A 85 -26.75 24.08 -26.81
CA LEU A 85 -25.87 22.98 -26.43
C LEU A 85 -26.54 21.63 -26.67
N GLU A 86 -25.71 20.60 -26.77
CA GLU A 86 -26.15 19.21 -26.71
C GLU A 86 -26.93 18.95 -25.41
N PHE A 87 -28.09 18.31 -25.52
CA PHE A 87 -28.88 17.89 -24.37
C PHE A 87 -28.51 16.47 -23.94
N PHE A 88 -28.48 16.23 -22.63
CA PHE A 88 -28.18 14.93 -22.05
C PHE A 88 -29.27 14.50 -21.06
N PRO A 89 -29.80 13.28 -21.16
CA PRO A 89 -30.89 12.81 -20.31
C PRO A 89 -30.50 12.63 -18.84
N THR A 90 -29.21 12.43 -18.53
CA THR A 90 -28.73 12.24 -17.15
C THR A 90 -27.26 12.63 -17.00
N SER A 91 -26.88 13.07 -15.80
CA SER A 91 -25.47 13.10 -15.39
C SER A 91 -24.98 11.72 -14.96
N LEU A 92 -23.66 11.54 -14.98
CA LEU A 92 -22.97 10.37 -14.48
C LEU A 92 -23.27 10.17 -12.99
N LEU A 93 -23.27 11.23 -12.18
CA LEU A 93 -23.67 11.16 -10.76
C LEU A 93 -25.08 10.58 -10.58
N MET A 94 -26.06 11.09 -11.34
CA MET A 94 -27.43 10.58 -11.28
C MET A 94 -27.52 9.13 -11.75
N HIS A 95 -26.80 8.77 -12.80
CA HIS A 95 -26.73 7.41 -13.30
C HIS A 95 -26.18 6.43 -12.26
N LEU A 96 -25.06 6.78 -11.61
CA LEU A 96 -24.44 5.97 -10.56
C LEU A 96 -25.37 5.79 -9.36
N LYS A 97 -26.01 6.87 -8.90
CA LYS A 97 -26.97 6.80 -7.78
C LYS A 97 -28.18 5.91 -8.11
N ARG A 98 -28.72 6.01 -9.33
CA ARG A 98 -29.85 5.18 -9.79
C ARG A 98 -29.47 3.71 -9.94
N ASN A 99 -28.21 3.42 -10.30
CA ASN A 99 -27.70 2.07 -10.53
C ASN A 99 -26.75 1.60 -9.43
N ARG A 100 -26.93 2.08 -8.20
CA ARG A 100 -26.07 1.76 -7.05
C ARG A 100 -25.95 0.26 -6.84
N GLY A 101 -24.71 -0.26 -6.79
CA GLY A 101 -24.42 -1.69 -6.68
C GLY A 101 -24.73 -2.53 -7.94
N ARG A 102 -25.23 -1.92 -9.03
CA ARG A 102 -25.56 -2.60 -10.29
C ARG A 102 -24.57 -2.32 -11.41
N SER A 103 -23.91 -1.15 -11.39
CA SER A 103 -22.88 -0.83 -12.38
C SER A 103 -21.67 -1.74 -12.22
N SER A 104 -21.34 -2.47 -13.28
CA SER A 104 -20.18 -3.38 -13.30
C SER A 104 -18.86 -2.62 -13.19
N ALA A 105 -17.79 -3.29 -12.74
CA ALA A 105 -16.45 -2.71 -12.72
C ALA A 105 -15.98 -2.24 -14.10
N THR A 106 -16.35 -2.97 -15.16
CA THR A 106 -16.05 -2.61 -16.56
C THR A 106 -16.75 -1.32 -17.00
N GLU A 107 -18.01 -1.15 -16.62
CA GLU A 107 -18.78 0.06 -16.95
C GLU A 107 -18.23 1.28 -16.20
N LYS A 108 -17.97 1.13 -14.89
CA LYS A 108 -17.32 2.16 -14.06
C LYS A 108 -15.98 2.60 -14.63
N ARG A 109 -15.16 1.65 -15.07
CA ARG A 109 -13.89 1.92 -15.73
C ARG A 109 -14.06 2.73 -17.01
N ARG A 110 -14.99 2.33 -17.87
CA ARG A 110 -15.28 3.05 -19.12
C ARG A 110 -15.59 4.52 -18.83
N PHE A 111 -16.46 4.79 -17.85
CA PHE A 111 -16.80 6.16 -17.47
C PHE A 111 -15.59 7.00 -17.08
N VAL A 112 -14.67 6.43 -16.29
CA VAL A 112 -13.43 7.12 -15.88
C VAL A 112 -12.52 7.38 -17.07
N CYS A 113 -12.37 6.42 -17.99
CA CYS A 113 -11.54 6.58 -19.19
C CYS A 113 -12.08 7.64 -20.15
N GLU A 114 -13.40 7.68 -20.37
CA GLU A 114 -14.07 8.67 -21.21
C GLU A 114 -13.94 10.08 -20.61
N ALA A 115 -14.13 10.23 -19.30
CA ALA A 115 -13.89 11.50 -18.61
C ALA A 115 -12.40 11.92 -18.69
N ALA A 116 -11.46 10.98 -18.53
CA ALA A 116 -10.04 11.28 -18.66
C ALA A 116 -9.68 11.80 -20.06
N ALA A 117 -10.28 11.22 -21.12
CA ALA A 117 -10.04 11.65 -22.50
C ALA A 117 -10.55 13.07 -22.76
N GLY A 118 -11.72 13.42 -22.23
CA GLY A 118 -12.21 14.81 -22.26
C GLY A 118 -11.28 15.78 -21.52
N LEU A 119 -10.81 15.39 -20.33
CA LEU A 119 -9.93 16.24 -19.54
C LEU A 119 -8.54 16.41 -20.16
N ALA A 120 -7.97 15.35 -20.75
CA ALA A 120 -6.71 15.41 -21.47
C ALA A 120 -6.79 16.37 -22.66
N TYR A 121 -7.89 16.32 -23.42
CA TYR A 121 -8.13 17.27 -24.51
C TYR A 121 -8.15 18.74 -24.03
N LEU A 122 -8.78 19.04 -22.88
CA LEU A 122 -8.75 20.38 -22.30
C LEU A 122 -7.34 20.79 -21.86
N ALA A 123 -6.56 19.84 -21.32
CA ALA A 123 -5.19 20.08 -20.91
C ALA A 123 -4.28 20.40 -22.10
N ASP A 124 -4.44 19.72 -23.24
CA ASP A 124 -3.70 20.01 -24.48
C ASP A 124 -4.00 21.42 -25.00
N LEU A 125 -5.24 21.89 -24.82
CA LEU A 125 -5.64 23.28 -25.11
C LEU A 125 -5.24 24.28 -24.01
N ARG A 126 -4.61 23.80 -22.94
CA ARG A 126 -4.27 24.58 -21.75
C ARG A 126 -5.51 25.32 -21.17
N CYS A 127 -6.69 24.69 -21.13
CA CYS A 127 -7.86 25.18 -20.37
C CYS A 127 -7.95 24.46 -19.03
N VAL A 128 -8.16 25.22 -17.96
CA VAL A 128 -8.47 24.69 -16.62
C VAL A 128 -9.97 24.77 -16.41
N HIS A 129 -10.62 23.64 -16.15
CA HIS A 129 -12.06 23.51 -16.00
C HIS A 129 -12.59 23.99 -14.65
N ARG A 130 -11.84 23.78 -13.55
CA ARG A 130 -12.14 24.20 -12.16
C ARG A 130 -13.32 23.52 -11.45
N ASP A 131 -14.12 22.73 -12.15
CA ASP A 131 -15.32 22.09 -11.59
C ASP A 131 -15.52 20.65 -12.12
N ILE A 132 -14.42 19.90 -12.23
CA ILE A 132 -14.48 18.48 -12.60
C ILE A 132 -15.12 17.68 -11.46
N ALA A 133 -16.27 17.07 -11.74
CA ALA A 133 -17.04 16.26 -10.78
C ALA A 133 -18.03 15.36 -11.52
N ALA A 134 -18.53 14.31 -10.87
CA ALA A 134 -19.49 13.39 -11.51
C ALA A 134 -20.80 14.09 -11.93
N ARG A 135 -21.16 15.21 -11.31
CA ARG A 135 -22.32 16.04 -11.69
C ARG A 135 -22.15 16.75 -13.03
N ASN A 136 -20.91 17.04 -13.42
CA ASN A 136 -20.53 17.76 -14.64
C ASN A 136 -19.99 16.80 -15.73
N CYS A 137 -20.16 15.49 -15.52
CA CYS A 137 -19.97 14.47 -16.53
C CYS A 137 -21.36 14.01 -16.97
N MET A 138 -21.74 14.26 -18.21
CA MET A 138 -23.06 13.91 -18.75
C MET A 138 -23.00 12.60 -19.53
N LEU A 139 -24.12 11.89 -19.63
CA LEU A 139 -24.24 10.69 -20.45
C LEU A 139 -25.17 10.96 -21.64
N ASP A 140 -24.70 10.67 -22.84
CA ASP A 140 -25.55 10.65 -24.04
C ASP A 140 -26.45 9.40 -24.09
N ASP A 141 -27.26 9.28 -25.15
CA ASP A 141 -28.17 8.15 -25.34
C ASP A 141 -27.44 6.79 -25.43
N SER A 142 -26.16 6.81 -25.81
CA SER A 142 -25.29 5.62 -25.86
C SER A 142 -24.55 5.36 -24.53
N ARG A 143 -24.79 6.19 -23.51
CA ARG A 143 -24.09 6.18 -22.20
C ARG A 143 -22.60 6.47 -22.30
N VAL A 144 -22.19 7.27 -23.28
CA VAL A 144 -20.81 7.80 -23.37
C VAL A 144 -20.71 9.04 -22.49
N VAL A 145 -19.65 9.14 -21.70
CA VAL A 145 -19.39 10.31 -20.85
C VAL A 145 -18.92 11.50 -21.68
N LYS A 146 -19.55 12.65 -21.46
CA LYS A 146 -19.15 13.96 -21.99
C LYS A 146 -19.02 14.98 -20.87
N ILE A 147 -17.85 15.63 -20.75
CA ILE A 147 -17.65 16.71 -19.79
C ILE A 147 -18.48 17.92 -20.21
N SER A 148 -19.16 18.54 -19.25
CA SER A 148 -19.97 19.75 -19.36
C SER A 148 -19.63 20.74 -18.24
N GLY A 149 -20.31 21.89 -18.18
CA GLY A 149 -20.15 22.84 -17.07
C GLY A 149 -18.96 23.79 -17.25
N PHE A 150 -18.77 24.31 -18.45
CA PHE A 150 -17.63 25.14 -18.84
C PHE A 150 -17.69 26.60 -18.38
N SER A 151 -18.70 26.98 -17.59
CA SER A 151 -18.88 28.36 -17.12
C SER A 151 -17.72 28.90 -16.27
N LEU A 152 -16.94 28.00 -15.65
CA LEU A 152 -15.75 28.34 -14.87
C LEU A 152 -14.43 28.03 -15.59
N CYS A 153 -14.47 27.47 -16.82
CA CYS A 153 -13.24 27.11 -17.53
C CYS A 153 -12.52 28.37 -17.99
N GLU A 154 -11.20 28.36 -17.83
CA GLU A 154 -10.35 29.48 -18.18
C GLU A 154 -9.03 29.00 -18.81
N PRO A 155 -8.60 29.58 -19.94
CA PRO A 155 -7.28 29.32 -20.49
C PRO A 155 -6.18 29.72 -19.49
N VAL A 156 -5.13 28.90 -19.38
CA VAL A 156 -4.03 29.12 -18.42
C VAL A 156 -3.38 30.50 -18.59
N ASN A 157 -3.29 30.99 -19.83
CA ASN A 157 -2.66 32.28 -20.14
C ASN A 157 -3.57 33.49 -19.86
N GLU A 158 -4.85 33.27 -19.56
CA GLU A 158 -5.86 34.33 -19.34
C GLU A 158 -6.35 34.37 -17.89
N MET A 159 -5.74 33.62 -16.97
CA MET A 159 -6.10 33.59 -15.55
C MET A 159 -5.81 34.94 -14.86
N HIS A 160 -6.70 35.90 -15.08
CA HIS A 160 -6.65 37.26 -14.55
C HIS A 160 -7.80 37.56 -13.59
N ASP A 161 -8.75 36.64 -13.43
CA ASP A 161 -9.89 36.81 -12.55
C ASP A 161 -9.42 36.85 -11.09
N ASP A 162 -9.91 37.83 -10.31
CA ASP A 162 -9.77 37.82 -8.86
C ASP A 162 -10.52 36.58 -8.31
N PRO A 163 -9.79 35.58 -7.82
CA PRO A 163 -10.38 34.29 -7.55
C PRO A 163 -11.17 34.26 -6.24
N SER A 164 -11.23 35.38 -5.50
CA SER A 164 -12.03 35.55 -4.28
C SER A 164 -13.54 35.46 -4.53
N ASN A 165 -14.02 35.89 -5.71
CA ASN A 165 -15.44 35.94 -6.06
C ASN A 165 -16.00 34.67 -6.74
N ILE A 166 -15.18 33.63 -6.93
CA ILE A 166 -15.61 32.39 -7.57
C ILE A 166 -16.11 31.42 -6.48
N PRO A 167 -17.36 30.90 -6.56
CA PRO A 167 -17.84 29.86 -5.67
C PRO A 167 -16.94 28.61 -5.74
N ILE A 168 -16.58 28.03 -4.58
CA ILE A 168 -15.78 26.80 -4.54
C ILE A 168 -16.62 25.59 -4.15
N ALA A 169 -16.57 24.54 -4.97
CA ALA A 169 -16.96 23.20 -4.57
C ALA A 169 -15.87 22.54 -3.70
N VAL A 170 -15.74 22.95 -2.43
CA VAL A 170 -14.61 22.64 -1.53
C VAL A 170 -14.16 21.18 -1.55
N LYS A 171 -15.11 20.22 -1.54
CA LYS A 171 -14.82 18.78 -1.50
C LYS A 171 -14.11 18.26 -2.76
N TRP A 172 -14.16 18.96 -3.87
CA TRP A 172 -13.50 18.55 -5.12
C TRP A 172 -12.17 19.25 -5.34
N GLN A 173 -11.82 20.25 -4.53
CA GLN A 173 -10.67 21.10 -4.80
C GLN A 173 -9.38 20.65 -4.13
N ALA A 174 -8.28 20.98 -4.80
CA ALA A 174 -6.94 20.74 -4.33
C ALA A 174 -6.57 21.66 -3.13
N PRO A 175 -5.64 21.24 -2.25
CA PRO A 175 -5.23 22.02 -1.08
C PRO A 175 -4.78 23.44 -1.44
N GLU A 176 -4.02 23.62 -2.52
CA GLU A 176 -3.57 24.92 -2.99
C GLU A 176 -4.76 25.83 -3.39
N VAL A 177 -5.80 25.28 -4.03
CA VAL A 177 -7.01 26.04 -4.36
C VAL A 177 -7.74 26.47 -3.08
N LEU A 178 -7.80 25.60 -2.06
CA LEU A 178 -8.45 25.90 -0.78
C LEU A 178 -7.69 26.93 0.07
N GLU A 179 -6.37 27.00 -0.10
CA GLU A 179 -5.49 27.89 0.66
C GLU A 179 -5.39 29.27 0.01
N ASN A 180 -5.02 29.32 -1.27
CA ASN A 180 -4.67 30.57 -1.95
C ASN A 180 -5.39 30.76 -3.29
N ARG A 181 -6.37 29.90 -3.62
CA ARG A 181 -7.12 29.93 -4.88
C ARG A 181 -6.25 29.76 -6.14
N SER A 182 -5.12 29.07 -6.03
CA SER A 182 -4.25 28.78 -7.18
C SER A 182 -4.82 27.66 -8.04
N TYR A 183 -5.59 28.01 -9.07
CA TYR A 183 -6.10 27.07 -10.06
C TYR A 183 -5.04 26.75 -11.12
N SER A 184 -4.96 25.48 -11.50
CA SER A 184 -4.06 24.99 -12.54
C SER A 184 -4.60 23.70 -13.17
N LEU A 185 -3.98 23.25 -14.26
CA LEU A 185 -4.26 21.93 -14.83
C LEU A 185 -4.13 20.82 -13.77
N LYS A 186 -3.26 21.01 -12.78
CA LYS A 186 -3.03 20.05 -11.69
C LYS A 186 -4.14 20.07 -10.63
N SER A 187 -4.79 21.22 -10.43
CA SER A 187 -5.99 21.30 -9.60
C SER A 187 -7.20 20.56 -10.19
N ASP A 188 -7.33 20.52 -11.53
CA ASP A 188 -8.35 19.70 -12.19
C ASP A 188 -8.06 18.21 -12.05
N VAL A 189 -6.79 17.83 -12.00
CA VAL A 189 -6.37 16.43 -11.80
C VAL A 189 -6.72 15.96 -10.40
N TRP A 190 -6.58 16.81 -9.39
CA TRP A 190 -7.10 16.53 -8.05
C TRP A 190 -8.62 16.30 -8.09
N SER A 191 -9.34 17.19 -8.75
CA SER A 191 -10.80 17.10 -8.92
C SER A 191 -11.21 15.81 -9.65
N PHE A 192 -10.41 15.38 -10.64
CA PHE A 192 -10.56 14.10 -11.33
C PHE A 192 -10.35 12.87 -10.42
N GLY A 193 -9.45 12.97 -9.44
CA GLY A 193 -9.29 11.95 -8.40
C GLY A 193 -10.55 11.79 -7.55
N VAL A 194 -11.20 12.90 -7.18
CA VAL A 194 -12.50 12.88 -6.47
C VAL A 194 -13.61 12.32 -7.37
N LEU A 195 -13.67 12.71 -8.64
CA LEU A 195 -14.59 12.12 -9.63
C LEU A 195 -14.43 10.59 -9.70
N THR A 196 -13.19 10.11 -9.73
CA THR A 196 -12.90 8.67 -9.77
C THR A 196 -13.45 7.99 -8.51
N TRP A 197 -13.25 8.60 -7.34
CA TRP A 197 -13.83 8.12 -6.08
C TRP A 197 -15.37 8.09 -6.12
N GLU A 198 -16.01 9.12 -6.69
CA GLU A 198 -17.47 9.15 -6.88
C GLU A 198 -17.95 7.97 -7.75
N VAL A 199 -17.26 7.66 -8.84
CA VAL A 199 -17.62 6.54 -9.73
C VAL A 199 -17.55 5.20 -9.00
N TYR A 200 -16.46 4.93 -8.29
CA TYR A 200 -16.29 3.64 -7.60
C TYR A 200 -17.14 3.51 -6.33
N SER A 201 -17.53 4.63 -5.72
CA SER A 201 -18.46 4.68 -4.58
C SER A 201 -19.94 4.73 -4.97
N ASP A 202 -20.27 4.48 -6.24
CA ASP A 202 -21.65 4.53 -6.77
C ASP A 202 -22.35 5.88 -6.54
N GLY A 203 -21.61 6.97 -6.73
CA GLY A 203 -22.11 8.34 -6.57
C GLY A 203 -22.34 8.73 -5.11
N SER A 204 -21.59 8.12 -4.18
CA SER A 204 -21.61 8.55 -2.78
C SER A 204 -21.06 9.98 -2.65
N GLU A 205 -21.47 10.66 -1.59
CA GLU A 205 -21.01 12.02 -1.28
C GLU A 205 -19.53 12.00 -0.83
N PRO A 206 -18.62 12.74 -1.48
CA PRO A 206 -17.23 12.84 -1.03
C PRO A 206 -17.12 13.33 0.41
N TYR A 207 -16.21 12.73 1.19
CA TYR A 207 -16.00 13.00 2.61
C TYR A 207 -17.25 12.78 3.48
N GLY A 208 -18.26 12.08 2.96
CA GLY A 208 -19.52 11.79 3.66
C GLY A 208 -20.18 13.06 4.23
N LYS A 209 -20.44 13.05 5.54
CA LYS A 209 -21.16 14.13 6.25
C LYS A 209 -20.25 15.29 6.69
N MET A 210 -18.96 15.29 6.36
CA MET A 210 -18.05 16.37 6.74
C MET A 210 -18.47 17.70 6.11
N THR A 211 -18.41 18.78 6.89
CA THR A 211 -18.63 20.14 6.39
C THR A 211 -17.42 20.61 5.57
N PRO A 212 -17.57 21.59 4.68
CA PRO A 212 -16.44 22.15 3.91
C PRO A 212 -15.24 22.56 4.77
N ASN A 213 -15.48 23.16 5.95
CA ASN A 213 -14.41 23.56 6.87
C ASN A 213 -13.66 22.35 7.45
N MET A 214 -14.39 21.31 7.84
CA MET A 214 -13.77 20.06 8.32
C MET A 214 -12.94 19.40 7.22
N VAL A 215 -13.43 19.39 5.98
CA VAL A 215 -12.67 18.83 4.85
C VAL A 215 -11.37 19.60 4.65
N LYS A 216 -11.40 20.94 4.69
CA LYS A 216 -10.20 21.77 4.60
C LYS A 216 -9.19 21.43 5.71
N GLU A 217 -9.63 21.35 6.96
CA GLU A 217 -8.78 21.00 8.10
C GLU A 217 -8.19 19.58 7.99
N MET A 218 -9.00 18.61 7.60
CA MET A 218 -8.57 17.22 7.43
C MET A 218 -7.54 17.10 6.30
N LEU A 219 -7.75 17.80 5.19
CA LEU A 219 -6.79 17.80 4.08
C LEU A 219 -5.43 18.41 4.48
N GLN A 220 -5.42 19.45 5.32
CA GLN A 220 -4.21 20.04 5.91
C GLN A 220 -3.48 19.06 6.85
N ASN A 221 -4.22 18.21 7.56
CA ASN A 221 -3.69 17.14 8.41
C ASN A 221 -3.37 15.85 7.63
N ASN A 222 -3.19 15.94 6.30
CA ASN A 222 -2.88 14.82 5.41
C ASN A 222 -3.92 13.67 5.38
N TYR A 223 -5.14 13.89 5.86
CA TYR A 223 -6.22 12.91 5.69
C TYR A 223 -6.62 12.82 4.21
N ARG A 224 -6.97 11.62 3.75
CA ARG A 224 -7.56 11.35 2.42
C ARG A 224 -8.72 10.37 2.58
N MET A 225 -9.68 10.40 1.66
CA MET A 225 -10.85 9.49 1.71
C MET A 225 -10.44 8.03 1.55
N ASP A 226 -11.12 7.15 2.29
CA ASP A 226 -10.93 5.70 2.17
C ASP A 226 -11.32 5.20 0.77
N ILE A 227 -10.63 4.17 0.31
CA ILE A 227 -10.91 3.52 -0.98
C ILE A 227 -12.27 2.80 -0.89
N PRO A 228 -13.20 3.03 -1.82
CA PRO A 228 -14.50 2.36 -1.80
C PRO A 228 -14.37 0.82 -1.87
N ASN A 229 -15.12 0.11 -1.02
CA ASN A 229 -15.01 -1.33 -0.77
C ASN A 229 -15.60 -2.23 -1.90
N VAL A 230 -15.72 -1.71 -3.11
CA VAL A 230 -16.39 -2.37 -4.25
C VAL A 230 -15.37 -2.67 -5.32
N GLN A 231 -14.78 -3.89 -5.34
CA GLN A 231 -13.85 -4.41 -6.36
C GLN A 231 -13.20 -3.29 -7.19
N CYS A 232 -12.56 -2.32 -6.52
CA CYS A 232 -11.91 -1.20 -7.17
C CYS A 232 -10.52 -1.74 -7.43
N PRO A 233 -10.27 -2.32 -8.61
CA PRO A 233 -9.03 -3.02 -8.80
C PRO A 233 -8.00 -1.90 -8.86
N LEU A 234 -7.15 -1.80 -7.84
CA LEU A 234 -6.00 -0.91 -7.83
C LEU A 234 -5.08 -1.18 -9.05
N SER A 235 -5.21 -2.38 -9.62
CA SER A 235 -4.66 -2.83 -10.90
C SER A 235 -5.34 -2.28 -12.15
N LEU A 236 -6.53 -1.67 -12.07
CA LEU A 236 -7.35 -1.30 -13.24
C LEU A 236 -6.94 0.04 -13.85
N VAL A 237 -6.60 1.02 -13.01
CA VAL A 237 -6.06 2.32 -13.48
C VAL A 237 -4.65 2.13 -14.07
N LYS A 238 -3.86 1.17 -13.55
CA LYS A 238 -2.48 0.89 -13.99
C LYS A 238 -2.35 -0.23 -15.05
N GLY A 239 -3.29 -1.18 -15.10
CA GLY A 239 -3.22 -2.42 -15.88
C GLY A 239 -4.03 -2.40 -17.17
N GLU A 240 -5.13 -1.66 -17.28
CA GLU A 240 -5.89 -1.56 -18.53
C GLU A 240 -5.28 -0.61 -19.55
N MET A 241 -4.44 0.34 -19.10
CA MET A 241 -3.48 1.03 -19.97
C MET A 241 -2.48 0.05 -20.64
N LYS A 242 -2.29 -1.15 -20.06
CA LYS A 242 -1.46 -2.23 -20.60
C LYS A 242 -2.25 -3.18 -21.52
N VAL A 243 -3.59 -3.26 -21.42
CA VAL A 243 -4.46 -4.14 -22.24
C VAL A 243 -4.85 -3.48 -23.57
N LEU A 244 -4.97 -2.15 -23.61
CA LEU A 244 -5.08 -1.39 -24.86
C LEU A 244 -3.83 -1.50 -25.78
N ARG A 245 -2.75 -2.14 -25.29
CA ARG A 245 -1.62 -2.55 -26.13
C ARG A 245 -1.89 -3.79 -27.01
N LYS A 246 -2.91 -4.63 -26.75
CA LYS A 246 -2.84 -6.05 -27.19
C LYS A 246 -4.05 -6.72 -27.88
N THR A 247 -5.17 -6.06 -28.20
CA THR A 247 -6.25 -6.71 -29.00
C THR A 247 -6.27 -6.29 -30.47
N PRO A 248 -5.82 -7.16 -31.39
CA PRO A 248 -6.17 -7.08 -32.80
C PRO A 248 -7.53 -7.75 -33.07
N SER A 249 -8.36 -7.10 -33.89
CA SER A 249 -9.57 -7.59 -34.58
C SER A 249 -10.84 -7.76 -33.71
N THR A 250 -12.04 -7.33 -34.12
CA THR A 250 -12.64 -7.26 -35.47
C THR A 250 -13.60 -6.06 -35.64
N LYS A 251 -13.54 -5.46 -36.83
CA LYS A 251 -14.48 -4.52 -37.48
C LYS A 251 -14.94 -3.29 -36.70
N ILE A 252 -14.30 -2.14 -36.98
CA ILE A 252 -14.91 -0.88 -37.43
C ILE A 252 -13.76 -0.03 -38.02
N ASP A 253 -13.90 0.40 -39.28
CA ASP A 253 -12.95 1.21 -40.03
C ASP A 253 -13.01 2.71 -39.65
N HIS A 254 -11.93 3.45 -39.99
CA HIS A 254 -11.75 4.93 -39.99
C HIS A 254 -11.14 5.65 -38.74
N PRO A 255 -10.55 6.86 -38.91
CA PRO A 255 -9.15 7.22 -38.59
C PRO A 255 -8.92 7.64 -37.11
N ARG A 256 -9.26 6.77 -36.15
CA ARG A 256 -9.07 7.03 -34.71
C ARG A 256 -7.79 6.40 -34.11
N ARG A 257 -6.88 5.89 -34.94
CA ARG A 257 -5.67 5.18 -34.48
C ARG A 257 -4.53 6.05 -33.95
N LEU A 258 -4.58 7.37 -34.12
CA LEU A 258 -3.46 8.28 -33.80
C LEU A 258 -3.53 8.97 -32.43
N CYS A 259 -4.62 8.86 -31.66
CA CYS A 259 -4.76 9.55 -30.36
C CYS A 259 -4.50 8.70 -29.10
N ALA A 260 -4.37 7.37 -29.20
CA ALA A 260 -4.23 6.51 -28.03
C ALA A 260 -2.83 6.56 -27.37
N ALA A 261 -1.77 6.84 -28.14
CA ALA A 261 -0.40 6.97 -27.60
C ALA A 261 -0.22 8.29 -26.82
N GLY A 262 -0.72 9.41 -27.38
CA GLY A 262 -0.72 10.71 -26.71
C GLY A 262 -1.58 10.73 -25.45
N LEU A 263 -2.74 10.06 -25.46
CA LEU A 263 -3.61 9.93 -24.28
C LEU A 263 -2.92 9.20 -23.10
N LEU A 264 -2.13 8.17 -23.40
CA LEU A 264 -1.40 7.39 -22.39
C LEU A 264 -0.21 8.16 -21.82
N GLU A 265 0.51 8.92 -22.64
CA GLU A 265 1.57 9.82 -22.16
C GLU A 265 1.00 10.98 -21.36
N THR A 266 -0.07 11.65 -21.82
CA THR A 266 -0.67 12.79 -21.12
C THR A 266 -1.27 12.36 -19.77
N VAL A 267 -2.01 11.26 -19.69
CA VAL A 267 -2.55 10.78 -18.40
C VAL A 267 -1.45 10.25 -17.49
N ARG A 268 -0.41 9.62 -18.02
CA ARG A 268 0.74 9.15 -17.24
C ARG A 268 1.61 10.31 -16.73
N ASP A 269 1.93 11.30 -17.54
CA ASP A 269 2.65 12.53 -17.14
C ASP A 269 1.82 13.38 -16.17
N ILE A 270 0.50 13.34 -16.29
CA ILE A 270 -0.41 13.97 -15.34
C ILE A 270 -0.36 13.29 -13.96
N LEU A 271 -0.36 11.96 -13.94
CA LEU A 271 -0.37 11.12 -12.73
C LEU A 271 1.02 10.98 -12.08
N ASP A 272 2.09 10.94 -12.86
CA ASP A 272 3.48 10.77 -12.41
C ASP A 272 4.06 12.05 -11.79
N ASN A 273 3.48 13.23 -12.07
CA ASN A 273 4.01 14.53 -11.61
C ASN A 273 3.38 15.12 -10.34
N PHE A 274 2.37 14.51 -9.67
CA PHE A 274 1.75 15.13 -8.48
C PHE A 274 1.49 14.22 -7.26
N PRO A 275 1.56 14.77 -6.02
CA PRO A 275 1.83 14.03 -4.78
C PRO A 275 0.67 13.19 -4.23
N ILE A 276 -0.56 13.33 -4.76
CA ILE A 276 -1.69 12.51 -4.28
C ILE A 276 -1.49 11.03 -4.65
N PHE A 277 -0.66 10.74 -5.66
CA PHE A 277 -0.24 9.39 -6.04
C PHE A 277 1.04 8.92 -5.34
N TYR A 278 1.76 9.79 -4.63
CA TYR A 278 2.91 9.39 -3.82
C TYR A 278 2.47 8.43 -2.71
N PHE A 279 1.25 8.58 -2.19
CA PHE A 279 0.60 7.64 -1.26
C PHE A 279 0.03 6.38 -1.92
N LEU A 280 -0.07 6.33 -3.25
CA LEU A 280 -0.55 5.19 -4.05
C LEU A 280 0.60 4.41 -4.71
N SER A 281 1.85 4.79 -4.42
CA SER A 281 3.05 4.00 -4.75
C SER A 281 3.25 2.82 -3.80
N SER A 282 2.57 2.80 -2.65
CA SER A 282 2.67 1.75 -1.64
C SER A 282 1.66 0.59 -1.79
N ASN A 283 0.73 0.64 -2.75
CA ASN A 283 -0.26 -0.44 -3.00
C ASN A 283 -0.59 -0.64 -4.49
N VAL A 284 0.42 -1.01 -5.28
CA VAL A 284 0.27 -1.36 -6.71
C VAL A 284 0.05 -2.88 -6.85
N CYS A 285 -1.16 -3.37 -6.69
CA CYS A 285 -1.45 -4.82 -6.68
C CYS A 285 -2.01 -5.34 -8.02
N GLY A 286 -1.32 -5.14 -9.16
CA GLY A 286 -1.72 -5.94 -10.35
C GLY A 286 -1.05 -5.68 -11.70
N SER A 287 -0.42 -4.51 -11.93
CA SER A 287 0.60 -4.43 -12.99
C SER A 287 1.95 -4.97 -12.50
N MET A 288 2.20 -4.82 -11.19
CA MET A 288 3.19 -5.57 -10.42
C MET A 288 2.83 -7.05 -10.40
N ASP A 289 1.58 -7.49 -10.17
CA ASP A 289 1.31 -8.94 -10.17
C ASP A 289 1.70 -9.67 -11.45
N LYS A 290 1.61 -9.04 -12.64
CA LYS A 290 2.09 -9.63 -13.90
C LYS A 290 3.61 -9.55 -14.11
N ALA A 291 4.28 -8.52 -13.60
CA ALA A 291 5.74 -8.38 -13.69
C ALA A 291 6.44 -9.19 -12.58
N ASN A 292 5.92 -9.11 -11.37
CA ASN A 292 6.29 -9.91 -10.20
C ASN A 292 5.94 -11.38 -10.39
N SER A 293 4.88 -11.75 -11.12
CA SER A 293 4.63 -13.17 -11.45
C SER A 293 5.71 -13.78 -12.34
N GLU A 294 6.51 -12.97 -13.04
CA GLU A 294 7.69 -13.47 -13.76
C GLU A 294 8.94 -13.54 -12.85
N ILE A 295 8.89 -12.88 -11.70
CA ILE A 295 9.97 -12.85 -10.71
C ILE A 295 9.79 -13.99 -9.72
N LEU A 296 10.75 -14.91 -9.72
CA LEU A 296 10.88 -15.98 -8.76
C LEU A 296 11.80 -15.56 -7.61
N VAL A 297 11.27 -15.61 -6.40
CA VAL A 297 11.97 -15.31 -5.16
C VAL A 297 12.18 -16.59 -4.37
N LEU A 298 13.44 -16.91 -4.05
CA LEU A 298 13.76 -18.00 -3.14
C LEU A 298 13.64 -17.51 -1.69
N VAL A 299 12.82 -18.18 -0.88
CA VAL A 299 12.74 -17.94 0.56
C VAL A 299 13.24 -19.18 1.30
N THR A 300 14.39 -19.07 1.97
CA THR A 300 14.93 -20.23 2.69
C THR A 300 14.20 -20.45 4.01
N GLY A 301 13.87 -21.70 4.33
CA GLY A 301 13.19 -22.04 5.58
C GLY A 301 11.76 -21.51 5.61
N ALA A 302 11.02 -21.64 4.51
CA ALA A 302 9.69 -21.07 4.30
C ALA A 302 8.68 -21.43 5.42
N SER A 303 8.83 -22.61 6.04
CA SER A 303 8.05 -23.05 7.19
C SER A 303 8.54 -22.48 8.54
N GLY A 304 9.21 -21.31 8.54
CA GLY A 304 9.68 -20.60 9.73
C GLY A 304 8.87 -19.33 10.02
N TYR A 305 9.03 -18.75 11.21
CA TYR A 305 8.18 -17.69 11.73
C TYR A 305 8.24 -16.44 10.85
N ILE A 306 9.42 -15.85 10.69
CA ILE A 306 9.62 -14.69 9.81
C ILE A 306 9.37 -15.07 8.35
N ALA A 307 9.88 -16.24 7.93
CA ALA A 307 9.80 -16.68 6.55
C ALA A 307 8.36 -16.85 6.05
N SER A 308 7.46 -17.38 6.88
CA SER A 308 6.05 -17.52 6.52
C SER A 308 5.35 -16.18 6.26
N HIS A 309 5.73 -15.12 7.00
CA HIS A 309 5.25 -13.77 6.76
C HIS A 309 5.84 -13.18 5.47
N CYS A 310 7.13 -13.43 5.19
CA CYS A 310 7.74 -13.04 3.92
C CYS A 310 7.08 -13.72 2.72
N VAL A 311 6.83 -15.04 2.81
CA VAL A 311 6.14 -15.81 1.76
C VAL A 311 4.75 -15.23 1.50
N ARG A 312 3.95 -15.03 2.57
CA ARG A 312 2.62 -14.42 2.45
C ARG A 312 2.68 -13.03 1.80
N LEU A 313 3.60 -12.19 2.25
CA LEU A 313 3.74 -10.82 1.72
C LEU A 313 4.15 -10.82 0.24
N LEU A 314 5.10 -11.67 -0.14
CA LEU A 314 5.55 -11.82 -1.53
C LEU A 314 4.40 -12.29 -2.45
N LEU A 315 3.65 -13.32 -2.03
CA LEU A 315 2.51 -13.82 -2.80
C LEU A 315 1.40 -12.77 -2.93
N ASN A 316 1.10 -12.06 -1.83
CA ASN A 316 0.17 -10.93 -1.83
C ASN A 316 0.62 -9.79 -2.76
N GLN A 317 1.92 -9.62 -2.96
CA GLN A 317 2.49 -8.61 -3.87
C GLN A 317 2.75 -9.11 -5.29
N GLY A 318 2.30 -10.31 -5.64
CA GLY A 318 2.38 -10.77 -7.03
C GLY A 318 3.48 -11.79 -7.34
N TYR A 319 4.46 -11.97 -6.45
CA TYR A 319 5.67 -12.73 -6.73
C TYR A 319 5.44 -14.24 -6.81
N ARG A 320 6.26 -14.93 -7.61
CA ARG A 320 6.43 -16.39 -7.47
C ARG A 320 7.41 -16.67 -6.35
N VAL A 321 7.08 -17.63 -5.51
CA VAL A 321 7.89 -17.96 -4.34
C VAL A 321 8.31 -19.41 -4.40
N ARG A 322 9.61 -19.65 -4.40
CA ARG A 322 10.17 -20.96 -4.09
C ARG A 322 10.57 -20.97 -2.62
N GLY A 323 9.84 -21.71 -1.81
CA GLY A 323 10.13 -21.89 -0.39
C GLY A 323 10.96 -23.15 -0.15
N THR A 324 12.08 -23.05 0.56
CA THR A 324 12.78 -24.27 0.98
C THR A 324 12.26 -24.79 2.31
N VAL A 325 12.14 -26.11 2.44
CA VAL A 325 11.84 -26.81 3.70
C VAL A 325 12.84 -27.95 3.86
N ARG A 326 13.16 -28.33 5.11
CA ARG A 326 14.13 -29.42 5.36
C ARG A 326 13.61 -30.77 4.84
N SER A 327 12.31 -31.02 4.98
CA SER A 327 11.66 -32.16 4.33
C SER A 327 10.20 -31.89 4.01
N LEU A 328 9.80 -32.20 2.78
CA LEU A 328 8.43 -32.17 2.27
C LEU A 328 7.56 -33.25 2.92
N LYS A 329 8.17 -34.30 3.49
CA LYS A 329 7.47 -35.40 4.19
C LYS A 329 6.96 -34.98 5.57
N ASN A 330 7.44 -33.85 6.11
CA ASN A 330 7.00 -33.36 7.41
C ASN A 330 5.72 -32.53 7.29
N GLU A 331 4.58 -33.21 7.13
CA GLU A 331 3.27 -32.56 6.96
C GLU A 331 2.91 -31.59 8.10
N LYS A 332 3.36 -31.85 9.34
CA LYS A 332 3.11 -30.90 10.45
C LYS A 332 3.74 -29.53 10.19
N LYS A 333 4.93 -29.49 9.58
CA LYS A 333 5.65 -28.25 9.25
C LYS A 333 5.20 -27.64 7.92
N VAL A 334 4.82 -28.47 6.96
CA VAL A 334 4.56 -28.04 5.58
C VAL A 334 3.07 -27.74 5.32
N ALA A 335 2.14 -28.48 5.92
CA ALA A 335 0.71 -28.27 5.73
C ALA A 335 0.23 -26.86 6.11
N PRO A 336 0.73 -26.20 7.19
CA PRO A 336 0.34 -24.83 7.51
C PRO A 336 0.63 -23.85 6.36
N ILE A 337 1.82 -23.90 5.76
CA ILE A 337 2.16 -22.97 4.68
C ILE A 337 1.45 -23.29 3.36
N ARG A 338 1.21 -24.58 3.06
CA ARG A 338 0.35 -24.99 1.95
C ARG A 338 -1.10 -24.54 2.11
N ARG A 339 -1.65 -24.60 3.34
CA ARG A 339 -3.03 -24.18 3.64
C ARG A 339 -3.20 -22.67 3.64
N LEU A 340 -2.24 -21.94 4.21
CA LEU A 340 -2.26 -20.48 4.24
C LEU A 340 -2.28 -19.87 2.83
N GLN A 341 -1.69 -20.56 1.87
CA GLN A 341 -1.44 -20.06 0.53
C GLN A 341 -1.76 -21.17 -0.47
N GLN A 342 -3.05 -21.42 -0.73
CA GLN A 342 -3.51 -22.20 -1.89
C GLN A 342 -3.28 -21.40 -3.17
N ASP A 343 -2.01 -21.11 -3.44
CA ASP A 343 -1.55 -20.25 -4.51
C ASP A 343 -0.59 -21.04 -5.38
N GLU A 344 -0.91 -21.18 -6.66
CA GLU A 344 -0.10 -21.92 -7.63
C GLU A 344 1.30 -21.31 -7.81
N ARG A 345 1.52 -20.07 -7.35
CA ARG A 345 2.81 -19.38 -7.39
C ARG A 345 3.77 -19.80 -6.27
N LEU A 346 3.30 -20.56 -5.27
CA LEU A 346 4.14 -21.11 -4.21
C LEU A 346 4.61 -22.53 -4.55
N GLU A 347 5.91 -22.68 -4.78
CA GLU A 347 6.59 -23.97 -4.92
C GLU A 347 7.36 -24.28 -3.64
N LEU A 348 7.25 -25.49 -3.09
CA LEU A 348 8.07 -25.94 -1.98
C LEU A 348 9.07 -26.99 -2.44
N VAL A 349 10.34 -26.79 -2.10
CA VAL A 349 11.44 -27.71 -2.43
C VAL A 349 12.18 -28.16 -1.17
N GLU A 350 12.70 -29.38 -1.18
CA GLU A 350 13.58 -29.85 -0.11
C GLU A 350 14.97 -29.21 -0.25
N ALA A 351 15.46 -28.59 0.82
CA ALA A 351 16.85 -28.15 0.90
C ALA A 351 17.37 -28.24 2.33
N ASP A 352 18.60 -28.70 2.48
CA ASP A 352 19.35 -28.68 3.74
C ASP A 352 20.54 -27.72 3.60
N LEU A 353 20.71 -26.83 4.58
CA LEU A 353 21.83 -25.88 4.64
C LEU A 353 23.19 -26.57 4.51
N MET A 354 23.32 -27.79 5.01
CA MET A 354 24.58 -28.54 4.99
C MET A 354 24.78 -29.40 3.73
N ASN A 355 23.77 -29.51 2.86
CA ASN A 355 23.89 -30.23 1.59
C ASN A 355 24.08 -29.24 0.45
N GLU A 356 25.32 -29.06 -0.03
CA GLU A 356 25.64 -28.10 -1.10
C GLU A 356 24.88 -28.41 -2.42
N GLU A 357 24.70 -29.69 -2.75
CA GLU A 357 24.16 -30.11 -4.04
C GLU A 357 22.69 -29.68 -4.25
N CYS A 358 21.91 -29.63 -3.16
CA CYS A 358 20.50 -29.24 -3.24
C CYS A 358 20.29 -27.75 -3.56
N TRP A 359 21.31 -26.90 -3.33
CA TRP A 359 21.16 -25.46 -3.53
C TRP A 359 21.16 -25.06 -4.99
N LYS A 360 21.82 -25.83 -5.87
CA LYS A 360 21.83 -25.56 -7.32
C LYS A 360 20.41 -25.58 -7.90
N SER A 361 19.61 -26.59 -7.56
CA SER A 361 18.22 -26.67 -8.02
C SER A 361 17.33 -25.64 -7.31
N ALA A 362 17.56 -25.41 -6.01
CA ALA A 362 16.78 -24.44 -5.24
C ALA A 362 16.91 -23.00 -5.78
N VAL A 363 18.13 -22.55 -6.13
CA VAL A 363 18.36 -21.17 -6.65
C VAL A 363 18.00 -21.02 -8.12
N SER A 364 17.83 -22.12 -8.87
CA SER A 364 17.73 -22.06 -10.33
C SER A 364 16.59 -21.18 -10.81
N GLY A 365 16.92 -20.19 -11.65
CA GLY A 365 15.97 -19.23 -12.21
C GLY A 365 15.38 -18.22 -11.22
N CYS A 366 15.88 -18.16 -9.97
CA CYS A 366 15.47 -17.16 -8.99
C CYS A 366 16.18 -15.82 -9.24
N GLN A 367 15.43 -14.71 -9.21
CA GLN A 367 16.02 -13.37 -9.34
C GLN A 367 16.42 -12.77 -8.00
N TYR A 368 15.79 -13.22 -6.91
CA TYR A 368 16.05 -12.73 -5.56
C TYR A 368 16.07 -13.88 -4.57
N ILE A 369 16.88 -13.73 -3.53
CA ILE A 369 16.98 -14.71 -2.44
C ILE A 369 16.78 -14.00 -1.11
N LEU A 370 15.77 -14.40 -0.36
CA LEU A 370 15.60 -14.09 1.06
C LEU A 370 16.18 -15.26 1.87
N HIS A 371 17.40 -15.11 2.34
CA HIS A 371 18.06 -16.12 3.17
C HIS A 371 17.71 -15.91 4.65
N ILE A 372 16.67 -16.62 5.11
CA ILE A 372 16.10 -16.52 6.46
C ILE A 372 16.45 -17.76 7.29
N ALA A 373 16.57 -18.93 6.64
CA ALA A 373 16.92 -20.18 7.28
C ALA A 373 18.24 -20.08 8.04
N SER A 374 18.18 -20.35 9.33
CA SER A 374 19.34 -20.41 10.19
C SER A 374 19.08 -21.47 11.26
N PRO A 375 20.08 -22.24 11.69
CA PRO A 375 19.89 -23.25 12.72
C PRO A 375 19.38 -22.61 14.02
N PHE A 376 18.17 -22.97 14.43
CA PHE A 376 17.68 -22.68 15.77
C PHE A 376 17.95 -23.89 16.66
N LEU A 377 18.84 -23.72 17.64
CA LEU A 377 19.12 -24.73 18.66
C LEU A 377 18.65 -24.21 20.02
N ILE A 378 17.97 -25.07 20.79
CA ILE A 378 17.47 -24.75 22.13
C ILE A 378 18.64 -24.48 23.10
N ALA A 379 19.78 -25.14 22.87
CA ALA A 379 21.04 -24.89 23.55
C ALA A 379 22.16 -24.77 22.49
N PRO A 380 22.50 -23.56 22.01
CA PRO A 380 23.53 -23.38 21.00
C PRO A 380 24.91 -23.74 21.56
N ASP A 381 25.66 -24.51 20.80
CA ASP A 381 27.04 -24.92 21.09
C ASP A 381 27.98 -24.44 19.96
N ALA A 382 29.26 -24.82 20.01
CA ALA A 382 30.22 -24.43 18.99
C ALA A 382 29.81 -24.86 17.56
N SER A 383 29.09 -25.99 17.42
CA SER A 383 28.67 -26.49 16.10
C SER A 383 27.67 -25.57 15.41
N CYS A 384 26.91 -24.77 16.18
CA CYS A 384 25.96 -23.83 15.61
C CYS A 384 26.62 -22.73 14.77
N ILE A 385 27.88 -22.40 15.09
CA ILE A 385 28.70 -21.46 14.31
C ILE A 385 28.98 -22.04 12.94
N ASP A 386 29.52 -23.27 12.90
CA ASP A 386 29.89 -23.93 11.65
C ASP A 386 28.67 -24.14 10.75
N ILE A 387 27.53 -24.55 11.33
CA ILE A 387 26.29 -24.75 10.57
C ILE A 387 25.77 -23.42 10.00
N ALA A 388 25.79 -22.35 10.78
CA ALA A 388 25.31 -21.03 10.32
C ALA A 388 26.20 -20.46 9.22
N VAL A 389 27.53 -20.50 9.40
CA VAL A 389 28.51 -20.00 8.43
C VAL A 389 28.45 -20.84 7.15
N THR A 390 28.56 -22.16 7.27
CA THR A 390 28.52 -23.10 6.13
C THR A 390 27.21 -22.99 5.38
N GLY A 391 26.09 -22.98 6.10
CA GLY A 391 24.76 -22.84 5.50
C GLY A 391 24.58 -21.54 4.73
N THR A 392 25.09 -20.43 5.26
CA THR A 392 25.05 -19.12 4.58
C THR A 392 25.91 -19.16 3.31
N LEU A 393 27.15 -19.65 3.42
CA LEU A 393 28.07 -19.73 2.28
C LEU A 393 27.58 -20.68 1.18
N ASN A 394 26.92 -21.78 1.51
CA ASN A 394 26.36 -22.70 0.52
C ASN A 394 25.29 -22.03 -0.35
N VAL A 395 24.41 -21.23 0.26
CA VAL A 395 23.41 -20.45 -0.48
C VAL A 395 24.07 -19.38 -1.35
N LEU A 396 25.06 -18.66 -0.83
CA LEU A 396 25.76 -17.60 -1.57
C LEU A 396 26.61 -18.16 -2.73
N ARG A 397 27.27 -19.32 -2.55
CA ARG A 397 27.98 -20.03 -3.62
C ARG A 397 27.05 -20.52 -4.73
N ALA A 398 25.84 -20.96 -4.37
CA ALA A 398 24.84 -21.31 -5.36
C ALA A 398 24.34 -20.05 -6.10
N ALA A 399 24.09 -18.96 -5.37
CA ALA A 399 23.69 -17.68 -5.94
C ALA A 399 24.75 -17.10 -6.91
N SER A 400 26.04 -17.21 -6.60
CA SER A 400 27.12 -16.72 -7.46
C SER A 400 27.28 -17.54 -8.75
N LYS A 401 26.69 -18.73 -8.81
CA LYS A 401 26.66 -19.59 -10.01
C LYS A 401 25.37 -19.41 -10.83
N GLU A 402 24.38 -18.68 -10.33
CA GLU A 402 23.10 -18.41 -11.00
C GLU A 402 23.03 -16.95 -11.47
N TYR A 403 23.19 -16.72 -12.78
CA TYR A 403 23.25 -15.38 -13.37
C TYR A 403 21.94 -14.60 -13.32
N SER A 404 20.80 -15.26 -13.08
CA SER A 404 19.53 -14.56 -12.91
C SER A 404 19.40 -13.86 -11.55
N VAL A 405 20.19 -14.25 -10.53
CA VAL A 405 20.14 -13.64 -9.19
C VAL A 405 20.67 -12.21 -9.25
N LYS A 406 19.84 -11.25 -8.85
CA LYS A 406 20.17 -9.83 -8.79
C LYS A 406 20.62 -9.43 -7.38
N LYS A 407 19.96 -9.97 -6.36
CA LYS A 407 20.17 -9.58 -4.97
C LYS A 407 19.85 -10.68 -3.98
N VAL A 408 20.64 -10.74 -2.92
CA VAL A 408 20.44 -11.61 -1.76
C VAL A 408 20.20 -10.73 -0.52
N VAL A 409 19.13 -11.01 0.22
CA VAL A 409 18.83 -10.38 1.51
C VAL A 409 18.95 -11.43 2.60
N ILE A 410 19.84 -11.22 3.56
CA ILE A 410 20.11 -12.16 4.66
C ILE A 410 19.44 -11.67 5.95
N THR A 411 18.71 -12.56 6.62
CA THR A 411 18.25 -12.33 8.00
C THR A 411 19.37 -12.67 8.99
N SER A 412 20.08 -11.65 9.45
CA SER A 412 20.96 -11.74 10.60
C SER A 412 20.15 -11.47 11.88
N SER A 413 20.71 -10.74 12.84
CA SER A 413 20.06 -10.39 14.10
C SER A 413 20.75 -9.20 14.74
N CYS A 414 20.05 -8.45 15.60
CA CYS A 414 20.68 -7.41 16.40
C CYS A 414 21.84 -7.94 17.26
N VAL A 415 21.85 -9.24 17.61
CA VAL A 415 22.96 -9.85 18.36
C VAL A 415 24.27 -9.94 17.57
N ALA A 416 24.26 -9.64 16.26
CA ALA A 416 25.48 -9.43 15.46
C ALA A 416 26.03 -8.00 15.56
N VAL A 417 25.30 -7.11 16.25
CA VAL A 417 25.58 -5.67 16.36
C VAL A 417 25.95 -5.28 17.80
N ASN A 418 25.23 -5.77 18.80
CA ASN A 418 25.22 -5.16 20.15
C ASN A 418 25.89 -5.96 21.28
N GLU A 419 26.32 -7.21 21.07
CA GLU A 419 26.80 -8.06 22.16
C GLU A 419 28.29 -7.83 22.46
N GLY A 420 28.69 -8.06 23.71
CA GLY A 420 30.08 -7.89 24.17
C GLY A 420 30.52 -6.46 24.49
N HIS A 421 29.61 -5.48 24.40
CA HIS A 421 29.89 -4.05 24.57
C HIS A 421 29.53 -3.49 25.97
N PRO A 422 30.13 -2.37 26.40
CA PRO A 422 29.79 -1.68 27.65
C PRO A 422 28.36 -1.10 27.65
N GLN A 423 27.84 -0.80 28.85
CA GLN A 423 26.50 -0.21 29.02
C GLN A 423 26.41 1.20 28.43
N ASN A 424 25.19 1.64 28.08
CA ASN A 424 24.83 2.99 27.61
C ASN A 424 25.23 3.39 26.17
N LYS A 425 25.78 2.47 25.38
CA LYS A 425 25.95 2.71 23.94
C LYS A 425 24.60 2.65 23.21
N VAL A 426 24.38 3.59 22.29
CA VAL A 426 23.34 3.47 21.24
C VAL A 426 23.98 2.73 20.07
N PHE A 427 23.38 1.62 19.66
CA PHE A 427 23.88 0.80 18.57
C PHE A 427 23.22 1.18 17.25
N ASP A 428 24.05 1.34 16.22
CA ASP A 428 23.66 1.53 14.83
C ASP A 428 24.32 0.46 13.97
N GLU A 429 24.18 0.55 12.65
CA GLU A 429 24.66 -0.45 11.71
C GLU A 429 26.19 -0.44 11.48
N THR A 430 26.89 0.54 12.06
CA THR A 430 28.37 0.55 12.06
C THR A 430 28.95 -0.36 13.15
N SER A 431 28.12 -0.76 14.11
CA SER A 431 28.54 -1.61 15.22
C SER A 431 28.54 -3.10 14.85
N TRP A 432 29.54 -3.81 15.36
CA TRP A 432 29.65 -5.27 15.32
C TRP A 432 29.78 -5.80 16.73
N THR A 433 29.17 -6.96 16.99
CA THR A 433 29.37 -7.69 18.23
C THR A 433 30.84 -8.00 18.46
N ASP A 434 31.32 -7.75 19.69
CA ASP A 434 32.67 -8.07 20.11
C ASP A 434 32.78 -9.55 20.48
N ILE A 435 33.11 -10.37 19.48
CA ILE A 435 33.27 -11.82 19.64
C ILE A 435 34.46 -12.23 20.52
N THR A 436 35.38 -11.31 20.81
CA THR A 436 36.53 -11.58 21.68
C THR A 436 36.14 -11.59 23.15
N ASN A 437 35.02 -10.96 23.48
CA ASN A 437 34.47 -10.98 24.83
C ASN A 437 33.98 -12.41 25.18
N PRO A 438 34.50 -13.03 26.25
CA PRO A 438 34.17 -14.40 26.62
C PRO A 438 32.71 -14.58 27.05
N ASP A 439 32.01 -13.49 27.39
CA ASP A 439 30.61 -13.52 27.80
C ASP A 439 29.63 -13.60 26.63
N VAL A 440 30.10 -13.44 25.38
CA VAL A 440 29.23 -13.55 24.19
C VAL A 440 28.93 -15.02 23.91
N ASP A 441 27.62 -15.34 23.87
CA ASP A 441 27.13 -16.69 23.65
C ASP A 441 27.35 -17.21 22.21
N PHE A 442 27.21 -18.52 22.03
CA PHE A 442 27.44 -19.18 20.74
C PHE A 442 26.45 -18.73 19.66
N TYR A 443 25.21 -18.39 20.02
CA TYR A 443 24.23 -17.90 19.05
C TYR A 443 24.64 -16.54 18.48
N SER A 444 25.06 -15.62 19.33
CA SER A 444 25.53 -14.29 18.98
C SER A 444 26.81 -14.37 18.14
N LYS A 445 27.74 -15.27 18.50
CA LYS A 445 28.91 -15.58 17.67
C LYS A 445 28.52 -16.15 16.30
N SER A 446 27.60 -17.11 16.24
CA SER A 446 27.18 -17.72 14.98
C SER A 446 26.55 -16.71 14.01
N LYS A 447 25.70 -15.80 14.52
CA LYS A 447 25.08 -14.75 13.70
C LYS A 447 26.10 -13.72 13.22
N THR A 448 27.02 -13.32 14.10
CA THR A 448 28.08 -12.36 13.77
C THR A 448 29.03 -12.92 12.70
N LEU A 449 29.50 -14.16 12.88
CA LEU A 449 30.46 -14.80 11.97
C LEU A 449 29.82 -15.17 10.63
N ALA A 450 28.58 -15.64 10.61
CA ALA A 450 27.86 -15.91 9.36
C ALA A 450 27.64 -14.64 8.55
N GLU A 451 27.29 -13.52 9.20
CA GLU A 451 27.11 -12.24 8.52
C GLU A 451 28.44 -11.69 7.96
N LYS A 452 29.53 -11.74 8.74
CA LYS A 452 30.86 -11.36 8.25
C LYS A 452 31.31 -12.23 7.07
N ALA A 453 31.16 -13.54 7.18
CA ALA A 453 31.50 -14.48 6.11
C ALA A 453 30.68 -14.22 4.83
N ALA A 454 29.43 -13.78 4.96
CA ALA A 454 28.61 -13.39 3.80
C ALA A 454 29.16 -12.14 3.09
N TRP A 455 29.53 -11.11 3.84
CA TRP A 455 30.17 -9.90 3.29
C TRP A 455 31.51 -10.23 2.64
N ASP A 456 32.38 -10.94 3.37
CA ASP A 456 33.68 -11.38 2.89
C ASP A 456 33.55 -12.19 1.59
N PHE A 457 32.56 -13.08 1.51
CA PHE A 457 32.31 -13.86 0.29
C PHE A 457 31.93 -12.96 -0.88
N VAL A 458 30.93 -12.07 -0.72
CA VAL A 458 30.41 -11.22 -1.80
C VAL A 458 31.46 -10.22 -2.29
N ASP A 459 32.25 -9.64 -1.39
CA ASP A 459 33.33 -8.71 -1.74
C ASP A 459 34.45 -9.38 -2.54
N ASN A 460 34.64 -10.70 -2.36
CA ASN A 460 35.70 -11.48 -2.99
C ASN A 460 35.22 -12.38 -4.15
N ILE A 461 34.00 -12.20 -4.66
CA ILE A 461 33.54 -12.90 -5.89
C ILE A 461 34.39 -12.40 -7.08
N LYS A 462 35.30 -13.26 -7.55
CA LYS A 462 36.13 -13.01 -8.74
C LYS A 462 35.51 -13.57 -10.02
N ASP A 463 34.98 -14.79 -9.93
CA ASP A 463 34.40 -15.55 -11.03
C ASP A 463 32.92 -15.87 -10.74
N GLY A 464 32.06 -15.70 -11.74
CA GLY A 464 30.61 -15.95 -11.63
C GLY A 464 29.76 -14.68 -11.65
N ASN A 465 28.52 -14.81 -11.18
CA ASN A 465 27.57 -13.72 -11.10
C ASN A 465 27.81 -12.86 -9.84
N LYS A 466 27.95 -11.54 -10.03
CA LYS A 466 28.01 -10.58 -8.92
C LYS A 466 26.61 -10.05 -8.64
N PHE A 467 26.13 -10.27 -7.43
CA PHE A 467 24.82 -9.84 -6.96
C PHE A 467 24.94 -8.85 -5.80
N ALA A 468 23.91 -8.02 -5.58
CA ALA A 468 23.85 -7.13 -4.43
C ALA A 468 23.57 -7.93 -3.14
N LEU A 469 24.14 -7.48 -2.02
CA LEU A 469 23.89 -8.05 -0.69
C LEU A 469 23.29 -6.99 0.22
N THR A 470 22.26 -7.37 0.97
CA THR A 470 21.75 -6.59 2.12
C THR A 470 21.61 -7.52 3.31
N THR A 471 22.02 -7.08 4.49
CA THR A 471 21.79 -7.83 5.74
C THR A 471 20.81 -7.06 6.62
N LEU A 472 19.82 -7.77 7.13
CA LEU A 472 18.82 -7.22 8.04
C LEU A 472 19.08 -7.77 9.45
N ASN A 473 19.18 -6.88 10.43
CA ASN A 473 19.46 -7.19 11.83
C ASN A 473 18.20 -6.90 12.67
N PRO A 474 17.16 -7.75 12.63
CA PRO A 474 15.98 -7.56 13.45
C PRO A 474 16.29 -7.72 14.94
N THR A 475 15.60 -6.93 15.77
CA THR A 475 15.57 -7.14 17.22
C THR A 475 14.57 -8.25 17.58
N PHE A 476 14.14 -8.32 18.84
CA PHE A 476 13.28 -9.41 19.30
C PHE A 476 11.93 -9.39 18.57
N VAL A 477 11.72 -10.37 17.70
CA VAL A 477 10.56 -10.39 16.80
C VAL A 477 9.32 -10.86 17.56
N VAL A 478 8.27 -10.03 17.56
CA VAL A 478 6.94 -10.27 18.17
C VAL A 478 5.85 -10.12 17.10
N GLY A 479 4.66 -10.67 17.32
CA GLY A 479 3.54 -10.56 16.37
C GLY A 479 2.77 -11.87 16.17
N PRO A 480 1.71 -11.86 15.35
CA PRO A 480 0.87 -13.02 15.13
C PRO A 480 1.61 -14.16 14.40
N LEU A 481 1.34 -15.42 14.78
CA LEU A 481 1.88 -16.60 14.12
C LEU A 481 0.98 -17.03 12.95
N LEU A 482 1.58 -17.27 11.78
CA LEU A 482 0.89 -17.86 10.62
C LEU A 482 0.98 -19.38 10.60
N ILE A 483 1.99 -19.95 11.25
CA ILE A 483 2.22 -21.39 11.30
C ILE A 483 2.57 -21.82 12.72
N ASP A 484 2.36 -23.10 13.03
CA ASP A 484 2.75 -23.66 14.31
C ASP A 484 4.27 -23.91 14.30
N GLU A 485 4.99 -23.06 15.00
CA GLU A 485 6.43 -23.16 15.14
C GLU A 485 6.88 -23.03 16.59
N GLU A 486 8.10 -23.48 16.84
CA GLU A 486 8.81 -23.31 18.08
C GLU A 486 9.99 -22.39 17.81
N GLY A 487 10.24 -21.46 18.72
CA GLY A 487 11.33 -20.50 18.61
C GLY A 487 11.47 -19.69 19.90
N ALA A 488 12.60 -19.00 20.07
CA ALA A 488 12.87 -18.23 21.30
C ALA A 488 11.78 -17.20 21.60
N SER A 489 11.31 -16.47 20.58
CA SER A 489 10.22 -15.49 20.73
C SER A 489 8.91 -16.11 21.20
N ILE A 490 8.54 -17.22 20.56
CA ILE A 490 7.31 -17.97 20.84
C ILE A 490 7.37 -18.55 22.26
N SER A 491 8.50 -19.16 22.63
CA SER A 491 8.73 -19.73 23.96
C SER A 491 8.63 -18.66 25.07
N LEU A 492 9.28 -17.50 24.89
CA LEU A 492 9.23 -16.44 25.89
C LEU A 492 7.81 -15.87 26.07
N MET A 493 7.09 -15.59 24.97
CA MET A 493 5.72 -15.07 25.07
C MET A 493 4.75 -16.10 25.66
N ARG A 494 4.93 -17.39 25.33
CA ARG A 494 4.19 -18.48 25.96
C ARG A 494 4.43 -18.50 27.48
N ARG A 495 5.69 -18.39 27.93
CA ARG A 495 6.06 -18.36 29.36
C ARG A 495 5.36 -17.23 30.11
N PHE A 496 5.30 -16.02 29.52
CA PHE A 496 4.55 -14.90 30.10
C PHE A 496 3.07 -15.22 30.25
N ILE A 497 2.40 -15.69 29.19
CA ILE A 497 0.94 -15.89 29.17
C ILE A 497 0.51 -17.08 30.03
N ASN A 498 1.32 -18.15 30.06
CA ASN A 498 1.05 -19.31 30.91
C ASN A 498 1.33 -19.05 32.40
N GLY A 499 2.00 -17.94 32.74
CA GLY A 499 2.41 -17.66 34.11
C GLY A 499 3.56 -18.54 34.59
N GLU A 500 4.40 -19.04 33.67
CA GLU A 500 5.59 -19.87 33.97
C GLU A 500 6.72 -19.03 34.62
N MET A 501 6.55 -17.71 34.71
CA MET A 501 7.48 -16.78 35.34
C MET A 501 6.81 -16.02 36.50
N PRO A 502 6.80 -16.58 37.73
CA PRO A 502 6.18 -15.94 38.91
C PRO A 502 6.77 -14.57 39.23
N ALA A 503 8.06 -14.39 38.96
CA ALA A 503 8.76 -13.11 38.98
C ALA A 503 9.66 -13.01 37.75
N VAL A 504 9.72 -11.82 37.15
CA VAL A 504 10.47 -11.55 35.92
C VAL A 504 11.80 -10.88 36.25
N PRO A 505 12.91 -11.24 35.58
CA PRO A 505 14.18 -10.57 35.78
C PRO A 505 14.14 -9.14 35.22
N GLU A 506 15.03 -8.27 35.71
CA GLU A 506 15.17 -6.90 35.20
C GLU A 506 15.99 -6.87 33.90
N LEU A 507 15.44 -7.48 32.87
CA LEU A 507 16.01 -7.53 31.52
C LEU A 507 15.28 -6.57 30.61
N ASN A 508 16.01 -5.95 29.68
CA ASN A 508 15.49 -5.06 28.65
C ASN A 508 15.65 -5.68 27.25
N LEU A 509 14.63 -5.56 26.42
CA LEU A 509 14.58 -6.06 25.04
C LEU A 509 14.02 -4.98 24.11
N ALA A 510 14.75 -4.69 23.04
CA ALA A 510 14.16 -4.04 21.88
C ALA A 510 13.32 -5.06 21.12
N CYS A 511 12.14 -4.64 20.66
CA CYS A 511 11.17 -5.51 19.99
C CYS A 511 10.78 -4.92 18.64
N VAL A 512 10.36 -5.79 17.72
CA VAL A 512 9.88 -5.40 16.40
C VAL A 512 8.78 -6.34 15.94
N ASP A 513 7.79 -5.80 15.22
CA ASP A 513 6.71 -6.61 14.65
C ASP A 513 7.25 -7.50 13.52
N VAL A 514 6.87 -8.79 13.51
CA VAL A 514 7.20 -9.75 12.44
C VAL A 514 6.74 -9.27 11.07
N ARG A 515 5.64 -8.51 10.99
CA ARG A 515 5.14 -7.92 9.75
C ARG A 515 6.05 -6.80 9.25
N ASP A 516 6.59 -5.97 10.15
CA ASP A 516 7.57 -4.95 9.78
C ASP A 516 8.88 -5.59 9.33
N VAL A 517 9.28 -6.70 9.97
CA VAL A 517 10.44 -7.49 9.54
C VAL A 517 10.21 -8.07 8.14
N ALA A 518 9.05 -8.66 7.88
CA ALA A 518 8.72 -9.18 6.56
C ALA A 518 8.68 -8.07 5.49
N LYS A 519 8.10 -6.92 5.83
CA LYS A 519 8.13 -5.72 4.97
C LYS A 519 9.58 -5.29 4.70
N ALA A 520 10.45 -5.28 5.71
CA ALA A 520 11.86 -4.96 5.52
C ALA A 520 12.58 -5.88 4.54
N HIS A 521 12.29 -7.18 4.57
CA HIS A 521 12.88 -8.11 3.59
C HIS A 521 12.46 -7.79 2.17
N VAL A 522 11.18 -7.51 1.96
CA VAL A 522 10.64 -7.22 0.62
C VAL A 522 11.10 -5.85 0.12
N GLU A 523 11.08 -4.81 0.98
CA GLU A 523 11.60 -3.48 0.62
C GLU A 523 13.10 -3.52 0.34
N ALA A 524 13.89 -4.24 1.15
CA ALA A 524 15.32 -4.41 0.89
C ALA A 524 15.55 -5.17 -0.42
N MET A 525 14.74 -6.17 -0.74
CA MET A 525 14.85 -6.92 -2.00
C MET A 525 14.70 -6.01 -3.23
N ILE A 526 13.78 -5.03 -3.19
CA ILE A 526 13.42 -4.22 -4.37
C ILE A 526 14.15 -2.87 -4.45
N ARG A 527 14.62 -2.33 -3.32
CA ARG A 527 15.25 -1.01 -3.25
C ARG A 527 16.77 -1.07 -3.45
N PRO A 528 17.31 -0.50 -4.55
CA PRO A 528 18.76 -0.43 -4.77
C PRO A 528 19.49 0.36 -3.68
N GLU A 529 18.82 1.29 -3.00
CA GLU A 529 19.40 2.10 -1.91
C GLU A 529 19.83 1.28 -0.69
N SER A 530 19.43 0.00 -0.62
CA SER A 530 19.86 -0.94 0.41
C SER A 530 20.98 -1.88 -0.05
N ASP A 531 21.42 -1.81 -1.31
CA ASP A 531 22.52 -2.61 -1.82
C ASP A 531 23.82 -2.26 -1.09
N GLY A 532 24.53 -3.27 -0.60
CA GLY A 532 25.77 -3.06 0.16
C GLY A 532 25.54 -2.63 1.62
N GLU A 533 24.30 -2.66 2.11
CA GLU A 533 23.96 -2.15 3.43
C GLU A 533 23.65 -3.23 4.46
N ARG A 534 24.04 -2.93 5.71
CA ARG A 534 23.52 -3.54 6.93
C ARG A 534 22.43 -2.64 7.50
N ILE A 535 21.30 -3.19 7.91
CA ILE A 535 20.12 -2.41 8.34
C ILE A 535 19.53 -2.99 9.63
N LEU A 536 19.47 -2.19 10.71
CA LEU A 536 18.82 -2.58 11.96
C LEU A 536 17.30 -2.45 11.84
N ILE A 537 16.58 -3.53 12.12
CA ILE A 537 15.12 -3.58 12.00
C ILE A 537 14.52 -3.63 13.40
N THR A 538 14.16 -2.47 13.95
CA THR A 538 13.72 -2.34 15.34
C THR A 538 12.77 -1.18 15.57
N SER A 539 11.77 -1.40 16.42
CA SER A 539 10.96 -0.32 16.97
C SER A 539 11.65 0.30 18.18
N GLN A 540 11.24 1.52 18.53
CA GLN A 540 11.67 2.24 19.74
C GLN A 540 10.42 2.68 20.52
N PRO A 541 10.47 2.74 21.88
CA PRO A 541 11.59 2.36 22.75
C PRO A 541 11.69 0.84 22.98
N SER A 542 12.74 0.40 23.69
CA SER A 542 12.87 -0.96 24.21
C SER A 542 12.07 -1.17 25.50
N PHE A 543 11.77 -2.42 25.84
CA PHE A 543 10.90 -2.80 26.95
C PHE A 543 11.64 -3.61 28.00
N PHE A 544 11.46 -3.26 29.28
CA PHE A 544 11.77 -4.21 30.34
C PHE A 544 10.77 -5.37 30.36
N PHE A 545 11.20 -6.56 30.77
CA PHE A 545 10.32 -7.73 30.91
C PHE A 545 9.08 -7.43 31.76
N ARG A 546 9.24 -6.61 32.80
CA ARG A 546 8.13 -6.17 33.64
C ARG A 546 7.09 -5.36 32.88
N ASN A 547 7.52 -4.54 31.93
CA ASN A 547 6.62 -3.76 31.07
C ASN A 547 5.86 -4.68 30.13
N ILE A 548 6.54 -5.67 29.52
CA ILE A 548 5.92 -6.72 28.70
C ILE A 548 4.86 -7.47 29.52
N ALA A 549 5.21 -7.95 30.72
CA ALA A 549 4.30 -8.64 31.61
C ALA A 549 3.07 -7.79 32.00
N ARG A 550 3.24 -6.48 32.20
CA ARG A 550 2.12 -5.55 32.47
C ARG A 550 1.23 -5.36 31.26
N ILE A 551 1.80 -5.21 30.06
CA ILE A 551 1.06 -5.08 28.80
C ILE A 551 0.18 -6.33 28.60
N LEU A 552 0.80 -7.50 28.65
CA LEU A 552 0.09 -8.78 28.51
C LEU A 552 -0.92 -9.00 29.64
N GLY A 553 -0.55 -8.68 30.88
CA GLY A 553 -1.43 -8.83 32.04
C GLY A 553 -2.67 -7.93 31.99
N LYS A 554 -2.55 -6.71 31.45
CA LYS A 554 -3.70 -5.80 31.28
C LYS A 554 -4.76 -6.39 30.35
N GLU A 555 -4.32 -7.06 29.29
CA GLU A 555 -5.20 -7.67 28.29
C GLU A 555 -5.70 -9.05 28.75
N PHE A 556 -4.78 -9.98 28.99
CA PHE A 556 -5.11 -11.39 29.20
C PHE A 556 -5.71 -11.70 30.57
N ARG A 557 -5.60 -10.80 31.56
CA ARG A 557 -6.32 -10.96 32.84
C ARG A 557 -7.83 -10.91 32.67
N ARG A 558 -8.33 -10.10 31.74
CA ARG A 558 -9.76 -10.03 31.40
C ARG A 558 -10.25 -11.27 30.63
N GLN A 559 -9.30 -12.04 30.10
CA GLN A 559 -9.46 -13.29 29.35
C GLN A 559 -9.22 -14.54 30.21
N GLY A 560 -9.10 -14.39 31.54
CA GLY A 560 -8.94 -15.51 32.47
C GLY A 560 -7.52 -16.04 32.62
N PHE A 561 -6.50 -15.34 32.14
CA PHE A 561 -5.09 -15.68 32.35
C PHE A 561 -4.48 -14.89 33.50
N TRP A 562 -3.54 -15.50 34.21
CA TRP A 562 -2.77 -14.81 35.25
C TRP A 562 -1.33 -14.62 34.77
N VAL A 563 -0.98 -13.37 34.44
CA VAL A 563 0.36 -12.98 33.98
C VAL A 563 1.09 -12.24 35.12
N PRO A 564 2.06 -12.88 35.79
CA PRO A 564 2.81 -12.25 36.88
C PRO A 564 3.72 -11.17 36.34
N HIS A 565 3.83 -10.06 37.06
CA HIS A 565 4.67 -8.92 36.68
C HIS A 565 5.53 -8.43 37.86
N TYR A 566 5.71 -9.26 38.89
CA TYR A 566 6.66 -8.97 39.97
C TYR A 566 8.07 -9.01 39.42
N GLN A 567 8.92 -8.05 39.81
CA GLN A 567 10.33 -8.11 39.49
C GLN A 567 11.04 -9.01 40.50
N ALA A 568 11.84 -9.95 40.01
CA ALA A 568 12.71 -10.74 40.86
C ALA A 568 13.80 -9.83 41.46
N PRO A 569 13.95 -9.75 42.79
CA PRO A 569 15.11 -9.10 43.40
C PRO A 569 16.39 -9.76 42.91
N TYR A 570 17.45 -8.97 42.69
CA TYR A 570 18.73 -9.49 42.18
C TYR A 570 19.24 -10.69 42.99
N PHE A 571 19.17 -10.61 44.33
CA PHE A 571 19.60 -11.69 45.23
C PHE A 571 18.86 -13.02 44.98
N VAL A 572 17.55 -12.97 44.69
CA VAL A 572 16.74 -14.17 44.41
C VAL A 572 17.10 -14.76 43.05
N LEU A 573 17.29 -13.92 42.03
CA LEU A 573 17.73 -14.36 40.71
C LEU A 573 19.16 -14.92 40.77
N TRP A 574 20.03 -14.32 41.58
CA TRP A 574 21.39 -14.77 41.83
C TRP A 574 21.42 -16.14 42.48
N LEU A 575 20.60 -16.36 43.53
CA LEU A 575 20.49 -17.67 44.16
C LEU A 575 19.93 -18.73 43.19
N TYR A 576 18.97 -18.37 42.35
CA TYR A 576 18.41 -19.27 41.35
C TYR A 576 19.40 -19.64 40.24
N SER A 577 20.36 -18.76 39.92
CA SER A 577 21.37 -18.99 38.89
C SER A 577 22.30 -20.18 39.14
N PHE A 578 22.44 -20.64 40.40
CA PHE A 578 23.20 -21.85 40.72
C PHE A 578 22.52 -23.13 40.21
N PHE A 579 21.22 -23.07 39.93
CA PHE A 579 20.40 -24.21 39.55
C PHE A 579 19.89 -24.14 38.10
N ASP A 580 19.92 -22.95 37.48
CA ASP A 580 19.40 -22.72 36.14
C ASP A 580 20.37 -21.90 35.25
N LYS A 581 20.74 -22.48 34.10
CA LYS A 581 21.71 -21.88 33.17
C LYS A 581 21.17 -20.62 32.47
N GLU A 582 19.86 -20.55 32.20
CA GLU A 582 19.25 -19.34 31.62
C GLU A 582 19.26 -18.17 32.60
N ALA A 583 19.01 -18.44 33.89
CA ALA A 583 19.09 -17.46 34.95
C ALA A 583 20.52 -16.94 35.14
N ALA A 584 21.52 -17.82 35.09
CA ALA A 584 22.94 -17.42 35.11
C ALA A 584 23.33 -16.52 33.93
N ALA A 585 22.86 -16.85 32.71
CA ALA A 585 23.07 -15.99 31.54
C ALA A 585 22.36 -14.64 31.69
N SER A 586 21.16 -14.64 32.28
CA SER A 586 20.36 -13.43 32.51
C SER A 586 21.04 -12.44 33.47
N LEU A 587 21.70 -12.92 34.54
CA LEU A 587 22.37 -12.06 35.53
C LEU A 587 23.31 -11.04 34.90
N LYS A 588 24.04 -11.45 33.85
CA LYS A 588 25.01 -10.60 33.16
C LYS A 588 24.36 -9.38 32.50
N ARG A 589 23.06 -9.45 32.20
CA ARG A 589 22.27 -8.44 31.47
C ARG A 589 21.32 -7.64 32.36
N VAL A 590 21.24 -7.98 33.66
CA VAL A 590 20.33 -7.32 34.60
C VAL A 590 20.59 -5.82 34.67
N GLY A 591 19.52 -5.02 34.61
CA GLY A 591 19.55 -3.56 34.71
C GLY A 591 20.07 -2.84 33.46
N ARG A 592 20.56 -3.58 32.44
CA ARG A 592 21.06 -2.97 31.20
C ARG A 592 19.91 -2.52 30.32
N ILE A 593 19.99 -1.31 29.77
CA ILE A 593 19.06 -0.80 28.76
C ILE A 593 19.72 -0.91 27.39
N VAL A 594 19.09 -1.63 26.47
CA VAL A 594 19.54 -1.70 25.08
C VAL A 594 18.86 -0.59 24.29
N ARG A 595 19.66 0.16 23.52
CA ARG A 595 19.22 1.25 22.65
C ARG A 595 19.76 1.03 21.25
N PHE A 596 18.89 1.08 20.25
CA PHE A 596 19.23 0.99 18.85
C PHE A 596 18.74 2.22 18.11
N ASP A 597 19.47 2.68 17.10
CA ASP A 597 19.00 3.65 16.12
C ASP A 597 18.33 2.91 14.95
N ASN A 598 17.15 3.39 14.53
CA ASN A 598 16.40 2.85 13.38
C ASN A 598 16.24 3.85 12.23
N SER A 599 16.98 4.97 12.28
CA SER A 599 16.89 6.05 11.29
C SER A 599 17.27 5.59 9.89
N LYS A 600 18.25 4.67 9.77
CA LYS A 600 18.67 4.11 8.49
C LYS A 600 17.58 3.25 7.86
N ALA A 601 16.90 2.39 8.64
CA ALA A 601 15.78 1.59 8.15
C ALA A 601 14.62 2.47 7.65
N LYS A 602 14.29 3.54 8.38
CA LYS A 602 13.26 4.51 7.96
C LYS A 602 13.66 5.20 6.65
N ARG A 603 14.92 5.64 6.52
CA ARG A 603 15.42 6.35 5.34
C ARG A 603 15.55 5.46 4.11
N LEU A 604 16.18 4.29 4.24
CA LEU A 604 16.49 3.42 3.10
C LEU A 604 15.32 2.53 2.69
N LEU A 605 14.52 2.06 3.65
CA LEU A 605 13.44 1.10 3.38
C LEU A 605 12.04 1.74 3.43
N GLY A 606 11.90 2.99 3.88
CA GLY A 606 10.60 3.66 3.99
C GLY A 606 9.65 2.98 4.99
N ILE A 607 10.21 2.30 6.01
CA ILE A 607 9.41 1.56 7.00
C ILE A 607 9.02 2.47 8.15
N GLU A 608 7.71 2.57 8.38
CA GLU A 608 7.15 3.02 9.64
C GLU A 608 6.91 1.80 10.52
N PHE A 609 7.59 1.76 11.67
CA PHE A 609 7.49 0.64 12.58
C PHE A 609 6.19 0.67 13.38
N SER A 610 5.52 -0.47 13.43
CA SER A 610 4.32 -0.73 14.21
C SER A 610 4.61 -0.71 15.72
N ASP A 611 3.58 -0.44 16.53
CA ASP A 611 3.68 -0.50 17.99
C ASP A 611 3.92 -1.95 18.47
N PRO A 612 5.08 -2.27 19.08
CA PRO A 612 5.38 -3.62 19.55
C PRO A 612 4.44 -4.10 20.65
N ALA A 613 3.84 -3.20 21.45
CA ALA A 613 2.92 -3.59 22.51
C ALA A 613 1.66 -4.25 21.93
N ARG A 614 1.13 -3.69 20.83
CA ARG A 614 0.05 -4.30 20.07
C ARG A 614 0.46 -5.64 19.48
N ALA A 615 1.64 -5.72 18.87
CA ALA A 615 2.17 -6.95 18.28
C ALA A 615 2.31 -8.08 19.31
N MET A 616 2.76 -7.78 20.54
CA MET A 616 2.84 -8.75 21.65
C MET A 616 1.46 -9.30 22.05
N ILE A 617 0.44 -8.44 22.07
CA ILE A 617 -0.94 -8.86 22.37
C ILE A 617 -1.47 -9.78 21.27
N GLU A 618 -1.29 -9.38 20.01
CA GLU A 618 -1.71 -10.19 18.85
C GLU A 618 -0.99 -11.54 18.82
N MET A 619 0.31 -11.56 19.15
CA MET A 619 1.07 -12.80 19.36
C MET A 619 0.41 -13.66 20.44
N GLY A 620 0.05 -13.09 21.57
CA GLY A 620 -0.58 -13.82 22.67
C GLY A 620 -1.91 -14.47 22.29
N TYR A 621 -2.76 -13.75 21.57
CA TYR A 621 -4.00 -14.31 21.03
C TYR A 621 -3.71 -15.42 20.01
N SER A 622 -2.72 -15.23 19.14
CA SER A 622 -2.31 -16.27 18.17
C SER A 622 -1.84 -17.55 18.86
N LEU A 623 -1.06 -17.45 19.95
CA LEU A 623 -0.64 -18.60 20.75
C LEU A 623 -1.82 -19.36 21.37
N ILE A 624 -2.85 -18.64 21.83
CA ILE A 624 -4.06 -19.23 22.41
C ILE A 624 -4.92 -19.89 21.34
N GLU A 625 -5.16 -19.21 20.22
CA GLU A 625 -6.01 -19.73 19.13
C GLU A 625 -5.41 -20.93 18.43
N ARG A 626 -4.08 -21.02 18.36
CA ARG A 626 -3.36 -22.19 17.83
C ARG A 626 -3.20 -23.33 18.82
N GLY A 627 -3.64 -23.16 20.07
CA GLY A 627 -3.52 -24.17 21.12
C GLY A 627 -2.09 -24.37 21.67
N ILE A 628 -1.14 -23.49 21.33
CA ILE A 628 0.20 -23.46 21.93
C ILE A 628 0.10 -23.05 23.41
N VAL A 629 -0.86 -22.15 23.71
CA VAL A 629 -1.33 -21.84 25.06
C VAL A 629 -2.73 -22.42 25.23
N LYS A 630 -2.95 -23.18 26.30
CA LYS A 630 -4.27 -23.77 26.58
C LYS A 630 -5.29 -22.67 26.95
N LYS A 631 -6.44 -22.68 26.27
CA LYS A 631 -7.59 -21.80 26.59
C LYS A 631 -8.03 -22.01 28.05
N ARG A 632 -8.18 -20.92 28.81
CA ARG A 632 -8.69 -20.92 30.20
C ARG A 632 -10.21 -20.82 30.21
N SER A 633 -10.87 -21.23 31.30
CA SER A 633 -12.34 -21.18 31.43
C SER A 633 -12.92 -19.78 31.27
N GLY A 634 -12.16 -18.73 31.61
CA GLY A 634 -12.54 -17.33 31.46
C GLY A 634 -12.22 -16.70 30.09
N TYR A 635 -11.77 -17.48 29.10
CA TYR A 635 -11.39 -16.97 27.79
C TYR A 635 -12.61 -16.60 26.96
N LYS A 636 -12.68 -15.34 26.50
CA LYS A 636 -13.83 -14.77 25.78
C LYS A 636 -13.63 -14.71 24.25
N GLY A 637 -12.52 -15.24 23.76
CA GLY A 637 -12.14 -15.13 22.36
C GLY A 637 -11.38 -13.83 22.05
N VAL A 638 -10.94 -13.73 20.80
CA VAL A 638 -10.20 -12.59 20.25
C VAL A 638 -11.13 -11.37 20.12
N PRO A 639 -10.82 -10.21 20.74
CA PRO A 639 -11.55 -8.97 20.55
C PRO A 639 -11.53 -8.46 19.10
N ASP A 640 -12.60 -7.79 18.66
CA ASP A 640 -12.76 -7.34 17.26
C ASP A 640 -11.58 -6.49 16.75
N GLN A 641 -11.00 -5.65 17.61
CA GLN A 641 -9.85 -4.81 17.27
C GLN A 641 -8.58 -5.59 16.88
N TYR A 642 -8.49 -6.88 17.22
CA TYR A 642 -7.38 -7.77 16.88
C TYR A 642 -7.78 -8.84 15.85
N LYS A 643 -9.06 -8.93 15.48
CA LYS A 643 -9.52 -9.98 14.55
C LYS A 643 -8.96 -9.79 13.15
N SER A 644 -8.94 -8.57 12.61
CA SER A 644 -8.40 -8.32 11.27
C SER A 644 -6.92 -8.73 11.18
N SER A 645 -6.10 -8.37 12.17
CA SER A 645 -4.67 -8.70 12.18
C SER A 645 -4.37 -10.19 12.34
N LEU A 646 -5.28 -10.96 12.96
CA LEU A 646 -5.14 -12.40 13.17
C LEU A 646 -5.77 -13.26 12.07
N TYR A 647 -6.84 -12.75 11.44
CA TYR A 647 -7.70 -13.52 10.54
C TYR A 647 -7.83 -12.94 9.13
N GLU A 648 -7.10 -11.87 8.78
CA GLU A 648 -6.96 -11.43 7.38
C GLU A 648 -6.52 -12.61 6.50
N ASN A 649 -7.52 -13.17 5.81
CA ASN A 649 -7.50 -14.30 4.88
C ASN A 649 -7.42 -15.73 5.46
N LEU A 650 -8.04 -16.01 6.60
CA LEU A 650 -8.62 -17.35 6.79
C LEU A 650 -9.99 -17.39 6.10
N ASN A 651 -10.00 -17.68 4.79
CA ASN A 651 -11.12 -18.40 4.18
C ASN A 651 -11.11 -19.83 4.75
N ASP A 652 -11.30 -19.97 6.05
CA ASP A 652 -11.54 -21.29 6.65
C ASP A 652 -13.02 -21.56 6.38
N GLY A 653 -13.27 -22.39 5.37
CA GLY A 653 -14.60 -22.85 4.96
C GLY A 653 -15.28 -23.68 6.05
N ARG A 654 -15.67 -23.02 7.13
CA ARG A 654 -16.60 -23.51 8.14
C ARG A 654 -17.76 -22.53 8.24
N SER A 655 -18.58 -22.54 7.20
CA SER A 655 -20.03 -22.31 7.33
C SER A 655 -20.66 -23.54 7.97
#